data_AF-A0A135L8I6-F1
#
_entry.id   AF-A0A135L8I6-F1
#
_cell.length_a   1.000
_cell.length_b   1.000
_cell.length_c   1.000
_cell.angle_alpha   90.00
_cell.angle_beta   90.00
_cell.angle_gamma   90.00
#
_symmetry.space_group_name_H-M   'P 1'
#
loop_
_entity.id
_entity.type
_entity.pdbx_description
1 polymer ?
#
loop_
_entity_poly.entity_id
_entity_poly.type
_entity_poly.pdbx_seq_one_letter_code
_entity_poly.pdbx_strand_id
1 'polypeptide(L)'
;MSAPGAGHEFPAQEVSWQKRDVLLFANSIGIKADELHFLYELHPNFSVFPTYSLILPFKLTDQEVTDFYARQKAVHIPGVPDLDHRHGVDGQRKLTVLKPLPTTSAGRKFELRNKVIGVYDKGKPGTVIETEQSIVDKESGEVYTKVVSSGFLVGQGGWGGPKGPSTVNYPPPEGKAPDAVHVVQSNSETAHLYRLNGDYNPLHATPEPGKKMGFGGVIVHGLFSWNSAAHGILRELGGSNPANMKEFQARFASPVRPGDKLTTEIWRMGNVQDGYEEIRFVTKNDKGRVVLSNGRCLLKVTGTKSKLSVYPHVTITSVARILKLLPRIVPYYFLVSLEPLVPHISYDFQLAYSTQVEWAMDSHGAKELEAPLFPRWSFAVVFFSEKTASVPNASSQLPMAARFLILSPQIPQNVKIQSIEHSDSMVNIKWYDNHMALYSHDWLRAHSQGVSIKETKSVPQSQPEIQGPRRHFTPVVEPDQSPRVKYDDVMSDDKSLHVWLSHIWEQGFCFVDGVPINPEATQFLIERIAFIRNTHYGGFWDFTADLTFKDTAYTNEFLGAHTDNTYFTDPARLQLFHLLSHTEGSGGENLLVDGFAAAAQLRLENPEHYAQLVNQRQPFHASGNEDTCIQPSAMAPVFSMHSDLNTMYQIRWNNYDRAPKSNWSASEQTMWYSAARHYNDILKSREMWTKLQPGSALIFDNWRMLHGRSEFTGKRRMCGGYVNNDDYISRLRLLKFGRKAVLDNLGNVRNQSNNPYWYI
;
A
#
# COMPACT_ATOMS: atom_id res chain seq x y z
N MET A 1 -0.45 -50.95 -30.18
CA MET A 1 -1.05 -49.99 -31.14
C MET A 1 -1.01 -48.62 -30.49
N SER A 2 -0.52 -47.59 -31.19
CA SER A 2 -0.63 -46.20 -30.71
C SER A 2 -2.10 -45.90 -30.41
N ALA A 3 -2.38 -45.07 -29.40
CA ALA A 3 -3.74 -44.62 -29.15
C ALA A 3 -4.29 -43.95 -30.43
N PRO A 4 -5.59 -44.10 -30.76
CA PRO A 4 -6.18 -43.44 -31.92
C PRO A 4 -5.87 -41.94 -31.92
N GLY A 5 -5.48 -41.41 -33.09
CA GLY A 5 -5.07 -40.02 -33.25
C GLY A 5 -3.71 -39.63 -32.66
N ALA A 6 -3.05 -40.47 -31.85
CA ALA A 6 -1.78 -40.10 -31.23
C ALA A 6 -0.68 -39.86 -32.28
N GLY A 7 -0.01 -38.71 -32.19
CA GLY A 7 0.97 -38.24 -33.17
C GLY A 7 0.38 -37.43 -34.32
N HIS A 8 -0.95 -37.27 -34.40
CA HIS A 8 -1.56 -36.35 -35.36
C HIS A 8 -1.15 -34.91 -35.02
N GLU A 9 -0.45 -34.25 -35.94
CA GLU A 9 -0.02 -32.86 -35.80
C GLU A 9 -0.99 -31.93 -36.55
N PHE A 10 -1.38 -30.85 -35.88
CA PHE A 10 -2.11 -29.77 -36.52
C PHE A 10 -1.12 -28.84 -37.25
N PRO A 11 -1.56 -28.12 -38.31
CA PRO A 11 -0.74 -27.10 -38.93
C PRO A 11 -0.19 -26.12 -37.89
N ALA A 12 1.11 -25.80 -37.99
CA ALA A 12 1.70 -24.78 -37.12
C ALA A 12 1.03 -23.43 -37.35
N GLN A 13 0.77 -22.71 -36.26
CA GLN A 13 0.11 -21.40 -36.29
C GLN A 13 1.07 -20.34 -35.76
N GLU A 14 1.16 -19.20 -36.43
CA GLU A 14 1.96 -18.08 -35.93
C GLU A 14 1.31 -17.49 -34.67
N VAL A 15 2.14 -17.07 -33.71
CA VAL A 15 1.72 -16.37 -32.49
C VAL A 15 2.58 -15.14 -32.26
N SER A 16 1.99 -14.06 -31.75
CA SER A 16 2.73 -12.82 -31.46
C SER A 16 2.17 -12.04 -30.28
N TRP A 17 3.06 -11.32 -29.59
CA TRP A 17 2.71 -10.49 -28.44
C TRP A 17 3.58 -9.25 -28.29
N GLN A 18 2.95 -8.21 -27.77
CA GLN A 18 3.56 -6.94 -27.40
C GLN A 18 3.82 -6.88 -25.89
N LYS A 19 4.64 -5.91 -25.46
CA LYS A 19 4.82 -5.61 -24.04
C LYS A 19 3.49 -5.32 -23.34
N ARG A 20 2.57 -4.62 -24.03
CA ARG A 20 1.19 -4.36 -23.56
C ARG A 20 0.45 -5.65 -23.22
N ASP A 21 0.60 -6.71 -24.02
CA ASP A 21 -0.14 -7.97 -23.82
C ASP A 21 0.34 -8.70 -22.56
N VAL A 22 1.65 -8.69 -22.30
CA VAL A 22 2.20 -9.34 -21.10
C VAL A 22 1.87 -8.54 -19.83
N LEU A 23 1.80 -7.21 -19.92
CA LEU A 23 1.34 -6.33 -18.85
C LEU A 23 -0.15 -6.55 -18.54
N LEU A 24 -0.99 -6.59 -19.56
CA LEU A 24 -2.42 -6.86 -19.46
C LEU A 24 -2.67 -8.22 -18.81
N PHE A 25 -1.95 -9.25 -19.25
CA PHE A 25 -2.06 -10.58 -18.67
C PHE A 25 -1.69 -10.59 -17.20
N ALA A 26 -0.52 -10.04 -16.86
CA ALA A 26 -0.05 -9.95 -15.48
C ALA A 26 -1.08 -9.25 -14.58
N ASN A 27 -1.59 -8.10 -15.00
CA ASN A 27 -2.60 -7.35 -14.27
C ASN A 27 -3.90 -8.16 -14.10
N SER A 28 -4.37 -8.79 -15.17
CA SER A 28 -5.64 -9.52 -15.19
C SER A 28 -5.68 -10.77 -14.31
N ILE A 29 -4.53 -11.35 -13.93
CA ILE A 29 -4.45 -12.53 -13.07
C ILE A 29 -4.28 -12.19 -11.59
N GLY A 30 -4.21 -10.91 -11.24
CA GLY A 30 -4.17 -10.44 -9.86
C GLY A 30 -2.81 -9.95 -9.36
N ILE A 31 -1.80 -9.82 -10.23
CA ILE A 31 -0.50 -9.24 -9.87
C ILE A 31 -0.70 -7.77 -9.45
N LYS A 32 0.00 -7.35 -8.40
CA LYS A 32 -0.16 -6.03 -7.76
C LYS A 32 1.09 -5.17 -7.90
N ALA A 33 0.95 -3.89 -7.55
CA ALA A 33 1.98 -2.87 -7.72
C ALA A 33 3.27 -3.12 -6.91
N ASP A 34 3.30 -4.10 -6.02
CA ASP A 34 4.52 -4.54 -5.33
C ASP A 34 5.35 -5.56 -6.14
N GLU A 35 4.87 -5.99 -7.30
CA GLU A 35 5.53 -6.89 -8.26
C GLU A 35 5.75 -6.17 -9.61
N LEU A 36 6.29 -4.94 -9.58
CA LEU A 36 6.47 -4.08 -10.76
C LEU A 36 7.28 -4.71 -11.89
N HIS A 37 8.13 -5.70 -11.62
CA HIS A 37 8.83 -6.46 -12.65
C HIS A 37 7.90 -7.23 -13.60
N PHE A 38 6.62 -7.39 -13.27
CA PHE A 38 5.60 -7.89 -14.20
C PHE A 38 4.67 -6.79 -14.74
N LEU A 39 4.62 -5.61 -14.12
CA LEU A 39 3.63 -4.56 -14.40
C LEU A 39 4.20 -3.25 -14.94
N TYR A 40 5.52 -3.13 -15.06
CA TYR A 40 6.17 -1.92 -15.56
C TYR A 40 7.28 -2.27 -16.54
N GLU A 41 7.10 -1.90 -17.79
CA GLU A 41 7.97 -2.26 -18.91
C GLU A 41 9.36 -1.63 -18.88
N LEU A 42 9.54 -0.59 -18.05
CA LEU A 42 10.82 0.05 -17.79
C LEU A 42 11.49 -0.45 -16.50
N HIS A 43 10.86 -1.37 -15.77
CA HIS A 43 11.50 -2.00 -14.62
C HIS A 43 12.76 -2.76 -15.09
N PRO A 44 13.92 -2.65 -14.39
CA PRO A 44 15.18 -3.25 -14.84
C PRO A 44 15.11 -4.78 -14.99
N ASN A 45 14.20 -5.43 -14.24
CA ASN A 45 13.93 -6.86 -14.31
C ASN A 45 12.59 -7.20 -15.00
N PHE A 46 12.07 -6.32 -15.88
CA PHE A 46 10.79 -6.54 -16.55
C PHE A 46 10.75 -7.93 -17.22
N SER A 47 9.75 -8.74 -16.87
CA SER A 47 9.69 -10.15 -17.21
C SER A 47 8.27 -10.57 -17.58
N VAL A 48 8.14 -11.63 -18.38
CA VAL A 48 6.86 -12.24 -18.69
C VAL A 48 6.47 -13.24 -17.61
N PHE A 49 5.21 -13.20 -17.15
CA PHE A 49 4.73 -14.19 -16.20
C PHE A 49 4.73 -15.60 -16.85
N PRO A 50 5.24 -16.66 -16.21
CA PRO A 50 5.55 -17.94 -16.88
C PRO A 50 4.36 -18.60 -17.60
N THR A 51 3.15 -18.37 -17.11
CA THR A 51 1.92 -18.99 -17.64
C THR A 51 1.30 -18.21 -18.80
N TYR A 52 1.87 -17.07 -19.21
CA TYR A 52 1.39 -16.26 -20.34
C TYR A 52 1.21 -17.06 -21.63
N SER A 53 2.08 -18.05 -21.89
CA SER A 53 2.00 -18.91 -23.08
C SER A 53 0.64 -19.62 -23.27
N LEU A 54 -0.16 -19.80 -22.20
CA LEU A 54 -1.46 -20.43 -22.26
C LEU A 54 -2.53 -19.63 -23.00
N ILE A 55 -2.33 -18.32 -23.16
CA ILE A 55 -3.29 -17.49 -23.88
C ILE A 55 -2.97 -17.37 -25.37
N LEU A 56 -1.73 -17.66 -25.78
CA LEU A 56 -1.31 -17.57 -27.17
C LEU A 56 -2.16 -18.43 -28.15
N PRO A 57 -2.65 -19.62 -27.79
CA PRO A 57 -3.60 -20.36 -28.64
C PRO A 57 -4.94 -19.67 -28.89
N PHE A 58 -5.36 -18.77 -27.99
CA PHE A 58 -6.58 -17.98 -28.17
C PHE A 58 -6.31 -16.69 -28.93
N LYS A 59 -5.18 -16.02 -28.61
CA LYS A 59 -4.77 -14.74 -29.20
C LYS A 59 -4.22 -14.87 -30.63
N LEU A 60 -3.46 -15.92 -30.90
CA LEU A 60 -2.64 -16.07 -32.11
C LEU A 60 -1.82 -14.79 -32.40
N THR A 61 -2.03 -14.15 -33.55
CA THR A 61 -1.38 -12.89 -33.95
C THR A 61 -2.28 -11.68 -33.80
N ASP A 62 -3.52 -11.85 -33.35
CA ASP A 62 -4.52 -10.79 -33.36
C ASP A 62 -4.19 -9.68 -32.37
N GLN A 63 -4.56 -8.47 -32.77
CA GLN A 63 -4.48 -7.25 -31.97
C GLN A 63 -5.87 -6.71 -31.60
N GLU A 64 -6.91 -7.31 -32.18
CA GLU A 64 -8.32 -6.93 -32.02
C GLU A 64 -9.12 -8.06 -31.36
N VAL A 65 -10.37 -7.76 -31.00
CA VAL A 65 -11.32 -8.78 -30.56
C VAL A 65 -11.58 -9.80 -31.66
N THR A 66 -11.89 -11.04 -31.26
CA THR A 66 -12.07 -12.14 -32.21
C THR A 66 -13.39 -12.86 -32.02
N ASP A 67 -13.99 -13.34 -33.10
CA ASP A 67 -15.13 -14.26 -33.02
C ASP A 67 -14.66 -15.65 -32.56
N PHE A 68 -14.92 -15.96 -31.28
CA PHE A 68 -14.54 -17.20 -30.65
C PHE A 68 -15.17 -18.43 -31.34
N TYR A 69 -16.43 -18.35 -31.74
CA TYR A 69 -17.12 -19.50 -32.34
C TYR A 69 -16.67 -19.74 -33.77
N ALA A 70 -16.46 -18.68 -34.56
CA ALA A 70 -15.98 -18.81 -35.94
C ALA A 70 -14.56 -19.42 -36.03
N ARG A 71 -13.75 -19.26 -34.98
CA ARG A 71 -12.41 -19.86 -34.87
C ARG A 71 -12.41 -21.34 -34.52
N GLN A 72 -13.48 -21.83 -33.91
CA GLN A 72 -13.60 -23.25 -33.64
C GLN A 72 -13.97 -23.99 -34.92
N LYS A 73 -12.97 -24.64 -35.53
CA LYS A 73 -13.19 -25.58 -36.63
C LYS A 73 -13.10 -27.00 -36.09
N ALA A 74 -14.06 -27.83 -36.44
CA ALA A 74 -13.93 -29.27 -36.26
C ALA A 74 -12.73 -29.74 -37.08
N VAL A 75 -11.81 -30.47 -36.46
CA VAL A 75 -10.67 -31.07 -37.14
C VAL A 75 -10.82 -32.57 -37.05
N HIS A 76 -10.80 -33.22 -38.20
CA HIS A 76 -10.84 -34.68 -38.28
C HIS A 76 -9.54 -35.27 -37.75
N ILE A 77 -9.62 -36.06 -36.68
CA ILE A 77 -8.48 -36.77 -36.10
C ILE A 77 -8.51 -38.21 -36.63
N PRO A 78 -7.46 -38.69 -37.32
CA PRO A 78 -7.44 -40.03 -37.89
C PRO A 78 -7.69 -41.12 -36.84
N GLY A 79 -8.64 -42.02 -37.14
CA GLY A 79 -9.00 -43.15 -36.26
C GLY A 79 -9.90 -42.77 -35.08
N VAL A 80 -10.41 -41.53 -35.04
CA VAL A 80 -11.34 -41.03 -34.03
C VAL A 80 -12.64 -40.61 -34.75
N PRO A 81 -13.82 -40.85 -34.17
CA PRO A 81 -15.08 -40.32 -34.71
C PRO A 81 -15.03 -38.79 -34.85
N ASP A 82 -15.90 -38.23 -35.69
CA ASP A 82 -16.09 -36.78 -35.71
C ASP A 82 -16.77 -36.36 -34.41
N LEU A 83 -16.06 -35.56 -33.61
CA LEU A 83 -16.51 -35.10 -32.30
C LEU A 83 -16.93 -33.62 -32.35
N ASP A 84 -18.02 -33.28 -31.69
CA ASP A 84 -18.51 -31.92 -31.53
C ASP A 84 -17.78 -31.21 -30.39
N HIS A 85 -16.84 -30.35 -30.73
CA HIS A 85 -16.04 -29.59 -29.78
C HIS A 85 -16.81 -28.47 -29.06
N ARG A 86 -18.03 -28.12 -29.50
CA ARG A 86 -18.84 -27.05 -28.88
C ARG A 86 -19.27 -27.37 -27.44
N HIS A 87 -19.28 -28.65 -27.07
CA HIS A 87 -19.62 -29.13 -25.72
C HIS A 87 -18.38 -29.63 -24.96
N GLY A 88 -17.19 -29.24 -25.39
CA GLY A 88 -15.95 -29.54 -24.70
C GLY A 88 -15.75 -28.70 -23.45
N VAL A 89 -15.33 -29.36 -22.37
CA VAL A 89 -14.90 -28.68 -21.14
C VAL A 89 -13.43 -28.98 -20.88
N ASP A 90 -12.72 -27.97 -20.38
CA ASP A 90 -11.33 -28.14 -19.95
C ASP A 90 -11.26 -29.07 -18.74
N GLY A 91 -10.52 -30.16 -18.86
CA GLY A 91 -10.31 -31.11 -17.77
C GLY A 91 -9.12 -30.74 -16.90
N GLN A 92 -7.92 -30.71 -17.49
CA GLN A 92 -6.66 -30.50 -16.81
C GLN A 92 -5.66 -29.85 -17.77
N ARG A 93 -4.77 -29.02 -17.24
CA ARG A 93 -3.57 -28.56 -17.96
C ARG A 93 -2.33 -28.76 -17.09
N LYS A 94 -1.23 -29.14 -17.73
CA LYS A 94 0.13 -29.15 -17.19
C LYS A 94 1.02 -28.30 -18.10
N LEU A 95 1.54 -27.20 -17.57
CA LEU A 95 2.58 -26.39 -18.20
C LEU A 95 3.96 -26.88 -17.74
N THR A 96 4.90 -26.95 -18.69
CA THR A 96 6.34 -27.08 -18.46
C THR A 96 7.02 -25.86 -19.07
N VAL A 97 7.76 -25.12 -18.25
CA VAL A 97 8.53 -23.94 -18.66
C VAL A 97 9.96 -24.40 -18.93
N LEU A 98 10.36 -24.32 -20.20
CA LEU A 98 11.72 -24.69 -20.64
C LEU A 98 12.62 -23.46 -20.69
N LYS A 99 12.07 -22.33 -21.16
CA LYS A 99 12.74 -21.03 -21.22
C LYS A 99 11.75 -19.90 -20.93
N PRO A 100 12.20 -18.79 -20.33
CA PRO A 100 11.37 -17.61 -20.18
C PRO A 100 11.03 -17.02 -21.55
N LEU A 101 9.76 -16.69 -21.79
CA LEU A 101 9.38 -15.95 -23.00
C LEU A 101 10.01 -14.55 -23.00
N PRO A 102 10.46 -14.03 -24.15
CA PRO A 102 10.89 -12.64 -24.24
C PRO A 102 9.71 -11.70 -23.96
N THR A 103 10.00 -10.49 -23.47
CA THR A 103 9.01 -9.47 -23.11
C THR A 103 8.18 -8.95 -24.29
N THR A 104 8.60 -9.26 -25.51
CA THR A 104 7.83 -9.10 -26.75
C THR A 104 8.32 -10.11 -27.78
N SER A 105 7.44 -10.48 -28.72
CA SER A 105 7.84 -11.24 -29.91
C SER A 105 8.44 -10.35 -31.01
N ALA A 106 8.45 -9.03 -30.87
CA ALA A 106 8.95 -8.13 -31.90
C ALA A 106 10.39 -8.49 -32.32
N GLY A 107 10.62 -8.57 -33.64
CA GLY A 107 11.91 -8.96 -34.22
C GLY A 107 12.17 -10.47 -34.28
N ARG A 108 11.24 -11.32 -33.82
CA ARG A 108 11.33 -12.79 -33.89
C ARG A 108 10.00 -13.39 -34.32
N LYS A 109 10.03 -14.60 -34.87
CA LYS A 109 8.81 -15.33 -35.25
C LYS A 109 8.58 -16.52 -34.34
N PHE A 110 7.38 -16.62 -33.77
CA PHE A 110 7.01 -17.72 -32.89
C PHE A 110 5.86 -18.51 -33.48
N GLU A 111 5.89 -19.82 -33.27
CA GLU A 111 4.86 -20.76 -33.70
C GLU A 111 4.27 -21.50 -32.51
N LEU A 112 2.94 -21.62 -32.51
CA LEU A 112 2.22 -22.64 -31.78
C LEU A 112 2.25 -23.93 -32.62
N ARG A 113 2.81 -24.99 -32.04
CA ARG A 113 2.73 -26.35 -32.58
C ARG A 113 1.85 -27.19 -31.68
N ASN A 114 0.86 -27.86 -32.26
CA ASN A 114 -0.12 -28.65 -31.52
C ASN A 114 -0.15 -30.06 -32.10
N LYS A 115 -0.23 -31.06 -31.22
CA LYS A 115 -0.42 -32.45 -31.63
C LYS A 115 -1.32 -33.18 -30.65
N VAL A 116 -2.05 -34.17 -31.16
CA VAL A 116 -2.81 -35.12 -30.35
C VAL A 116 -1.83 -36.12 -29.75
N ILE A 117 -1.88 -36.29 -28.42
CA ILE A 117 -1.08 -37.31 -27.72
C ILE A 117 -1.91 -38.51 -27.29
N GLY A 118 -3.24 -38.39 -27.26
CA GLY A 118 -4.14 -39.51 -27.07
C GLY A 118 -5.61 -39.11 -27.14
N VAL A 119 -6.46 -40.04 -27.58
CA VAL A 119 -7.92 -39.91 -27.52
C VAL A 119 -8.50 -41.15 -26.85
N TYR A 120 -9.33 -40.94 -25.84
CA TYR A 120 -9.80 -41.99 -24.95
C TYR A 120 -11.30 -41.99 -24.78
N ASP A 121 -11.90 -43.16 -24.99
CA ASP A 121 -13.32 -43.40 -24.77
C ASP A 121 -13.57 -43.64 -23.27
N LYS A 122 -14.34 -42.77 -22.62
CA LYS A 122 -14.74 -42.92 -21.21
C LYS A 122 -16.13 -43.55 -21.06
N GLY A 123 -16.66 -44.14 -22.14
CA GLY A 123 -17.99 -44.72 -22.21
C GLY A 123 -19.07 -43.65 -22.30
N LYS A 124 -20.29 -43.97 -21.83
CA LYS A 124 -21.44 -43.05 -21.84
C LYS A 124 -21.13 -41.62 -21.33
N PRO A 125 -20.27 -41.40 -20.32
CA PRO A 125 -19.90 -40.06 -19.88
C PRO A 125 -19.28 -39.16 -20.96
N GLY A 126 -18.48 -39.68 -21.90
CA GLY A 126 -17.85 -38.86 -22.93
C GLY A 126 -16.50 -39.36 -23.45
N THR A 127 -15.81 -38.50 -24.20
CA THR A 127 -14.45 -38.76 -24.75
C THR A 127 -13.46 -37.75 -24.19
N VAL A 128 -12.24 -38.20 -23.87
CA VAL A 128 -11.11 -37.33 -23.52
C VAL A 128 -10.18 -37.19 -24.72
N ILE A 129 -9.82 -35.97 -25.07
CA ILE A 129 -8.74 -35.68 -26.03
C ILE A 129 -7.59 -35.04 -25.25
N GLU A 130 -6.41 -35.64 -25.34
CA GLU A 130 -5.18 -35.06 -24.83
C GLU A 130 -4.35 -34.48 -25.98
N THR A 131 -3.89 -33.25 -25.79
CA THR A 131 -3.03 -32.53 -26.74
C THR A 131 -1.77 -32.03 -26.05
N GLU A 132 -0.68 -31.97 -26.80
CA GLU A 132 0.54 -31.27 -26.42
C GLU A 132 0.71 -30.05 -27.33
N GLN A 133 0.75 -28.88 -26.71
CA GLN A 133 1.03 -27.61 -27.37
C GLN A 133 2.43 -27.13 -27.00
N SER A 134 3.16 -26.58 -27.96
CA SER A 134 4.49 -26.00 -27.77
C SER A 134 4.57 -24.61 -28.37
N ILE A 135 5.20 -23.67 -27.65
CA ILE A 135 5.59 -22.36 -28.20
C ILE A 135 7.05 -22.45 -28.63
N VAL A 136 7.30 -22.22 -29.91
CA VAL A 136 8.59 -22.46 -30.56
C VAL A 136 9.05 -21.19 -31.26
N ASP A 137 10.31 -20.81 -31.08
CA ASP A 137 10.94 -19.84 -31.98
C ASP A 137 11.18 -20.53 -33.33
N LYS A 138 10.56 -19.98 -34.37
CA LYS A 138 10.60 -20.54 -35.72
C LYS A 138 12.01 -20.61 -36.30
N GLU A 139 12.85 -19.62 -36.00
CA GLU A 139 14.17 -19.49 -36.60
C GLU A 139 15.19 -20.41 -35.93
N SER A 140 15.22 -20.40 -34.59
CA SER A 140 16.16 -21.24 -33.83
C SER A 140 15.66 -22.67 -33.59
N GLY A 141 14.36 -22.93 -33.74
CA GLY A 141 13.72 -24.20 -33.39
C GLY A 141 13.59 -24.43 -31.88
N GLU A 142 13.95 -23.45 -31.06
CA GLU A 142 13.93 -23.58 -29.60
C GLU A 142 12.52 -23.58 -29.04
N VAL A 143 12.23 -24.54 -28.16
CA VAL A 143 10.94 -24.65 -27.47
C VAL A 143 10.99 -23.90 -26.15
N TYR A 144 10.06 -22.97 -25.96
CA TYR A 144 9.97 -22.14 -24.76
C TYR A 144 9.09 -22.77 -23.68
N THR A 145 7.91 -23.25 -24.08
CA THR A 145 6.96 -23.90 -23.17
C THR A 145 6.32 -25.10 -23.85
N LYS A 146 5.93 -26.08 -23.03
CA LYS A 146 5.09 -27.21 -23.42
C LYS A 146 3.87 -27.27 -22.51
N VAL A 147 2.69 -27.46 -23.09
CA VAL A 147 1.44 -27.58 -22.35
C VAL A 147 0.74 -28.85 -22.76
N VAL A 148 0.55 -29.76 -21.81
CA VAL A 148 -0.33 -30.92 -21.98
C VAL A 148 -1.71 -30.58 -21.45
N SER A 149 -2.72 -30.68 -22.30
CA SER A 149 -4.11 -30.34 -21.97
C SER A 149 -5.03 -31.53 -22.23
N SER A 150 -5.97 -31.78 -21.33
CA SER A 150 -7.05 -32.76 -21.53
C SER A 150 -8.39 -32.03 -21.69
N GLY A 151 -9.03 -32.14 -22.85
CA GLY A 151 -10.42 -31.71 -23.06
C GLY A 151 -11.37 -32.88 -22.87
N PHE A 152 -12.51 -32.66 -22.22
CA PHE A 152 -13.57 -33.66 -22.05
C PHE A 152 -14.79 -33.28 -22.89
N LEU A 153 -15.12 -34.11 -23.87
CA LEU A 153 -16.28 -33.95 -24.73
C LEU A 153 -17.45 -34.74 -24.13
N VAL A 154 -18.32 -34.01 -23.44
CA VAL A 154 -19.43 -34.57 -22.65
C VAL A 154 -20.39 -35.34 -23.55
N GLY A 155 -20.74 -36.57 -23.14
CA GLY A 155 -21.75 -37.40 -23.82
C GLY A 155 -21.33 -38.02 -25.15
N GLN A 156 -20.08 -37.82 -25.58
CA GLN A 156 -19.57 -38.28 -26.87
C GLN A 156 -18.60 -39.48 -26.75
N GLY A 157 -18.95 -40.47 -25.92
CA GLY A 157 -18.19 -41.73 -25.79
C GLY A 157 -19.01 -42.95 -26.22
N GLY A 158 -18.50 -44.16 -26.00
CA GLY A 158 -19.13 -45.42 -26.41
C GLY A 158 -18.86 -45.84 -27.86
N TRP A 159 -17.81 -45.29 -28.47
CA TRP A 159 -17.37 -45.61 -29.83
C TRP A 159 -16.34 -46.76 -29.88
N GLY A 160 -15.98 -47.34 -28.73
CA GLY A 160 -15.13 -48.52 -28.65
C GLY A 160 -13.63 -48.22 -28.58
N GLY A 161 -13.26 -46.98 -28.26
CA GLY A 161 -11.87 -46.53 -28.13
C GLY A 161 -11.15 -47.04 -26.88
N PRO A 162 -9.83 -46.82 -26.77
CA PRO A 162 -9.09 -47.16 -25.56
C PRO A 162 -9.54 -46.30 -24.38
N LYS A 163 -9.55 -46.87 -23.16
CA LYS A 163 -9.93 -46.14 -21.95
C LYS A 163 -8.88 -45.11 -21.50
N GLY A 164 -7.67 -45.16 -22.05
CA GLY A 164 -6.55 -44.32 -21.67
C GLY A 164 -5.92 -44.68 -20.33
N PRO A 165 -4.81 -44.01 -19.97
CA PRO A 165 -4.12 -44.26 -18.72
C PRO A 165 -4.95 -43.79 -17.51
N SER A 166 -4.64 -44.35 -16.35
CA SER A 166 -5.18 -43.87 -15.08
C SER A 166 -4.62 -42.48 -14.77
N THR A 167 -5.48 -41.58 -14.29
CA THR A 167 -5.06 -40.25 -13.83
C THR A 167 -4.15 -40.37 -12.61
N VAL A 168 -2.97 -39.75 -12.67
CA VAL A 168 -2.12 -39.58 -11.49
C VAL A 168 -2.69 -38.47 -10.61
N ASN A 169 -2.89 -38.79 -9.34
CA ASN A 169 -3.46 -37.89 -8.35
C ASN A 169 -2.39 -37.36 -7.37
N TYR A 170 -2.48 -36.08 -7.07
CA TYR A 170 -1.65 -35.31 -6.15
C TYR A 170 -2.54 -34.69 -5.06
N PRO A 171 -3.12 -35.51 -4.16
CA PRO A 171 -3.95 -34.99 -3.10
C PRO A 171 -3.13 -34.13 -2.13
N PRO A 172 -3.75 -33.14 -1.46
CA PRO A 172 -3.16 -32.49 -0.31
C PRO A 172 -2.73 -33.51 0.74
N PRO A 173 -1.67 -33.23 1.52
CA PRO A 173 -1.27 -34.08 2.63
C PRO A 173 -2.37 -34.14 3.70
N GLU A 174 -2.73 -35.35 4.12
CA GLU A 174 -3.77 -35.59 5.12
C GLU A 174 -3.34 -35.03 6.50
N GLY A 175 -4.26 -34.35 7.18
CA GLY A 175 -4.03 -33.81 8.53
C GLY A 175 -3.00 -32.68 8.64
N LYS A 176 -2.42 -32.20 7.53
CA LYS A 176 -1.41 -31.11 7.54
C LYS A 176 -2.04 -29.77 7.13
N ALA A 177 -1.86 -28.75 7.95
CA ALA A 177 -2.22 -27.37 7.58
C ALA A 177 -1.39 -26.88 6.38
N PRO A 178 -1.95 -26.00 5.53
CA PRO A 178 -1.20 -25.42 4.42
C PRO A 178 0.02 -24.64 4.92
N ASP A 179 1.13 -24.76 4.20
CA ASP A 179 2.37 -24.02 4.46
C ASP A 179 2.26 -22.54 4.01
N ALA A 180 1.38 -22.26 3.03
CA ALA A 180 1.01 -20.91 2.61
C ALA A 180 -0.45 -20.87 2.10
N VAL A 181 -1.06 -19.69 2.15
CA VAL A 181 -2.40 -19.44 1.61
C VAL A 181 -2.38 -18.16 0.80
N HIS A 182 -2.90 -18.21 -0.42
CA HIS A 182 -3.03 -17.06 -1.29
C HIS A 182 -4.49 -16.78 -1.63
N VAL A 183 -4.92 -15.53 -1.59
CA VAL A 183 -6.32 -15.13 -1.81
C VAL A 183 -6.40 -14.13 -2.95
N VAL A 184 -7.29 -14.41 -3.90
CA VAL A 184 -7.64 -13.50 -5.00
C VAL A 184 -9.12 -13.19 -4.94
N GLN A 185 -9.46 -11.90 -4.81
CA GLN A 185 -10.82 -11.42 -4.90
C GLN A 185 -11.15 -11.09 -6.36
N SER A 186 -12.13 -11.80 -6.95
CA SER A 186 -12.70 -11.40 -8.23
C SER A 186 -13.82 -10.37 -8.03
N ASN A 187 -14.19 -9.67 -9.09
CA ASN A 187 -15.33 -8.76 -9.16
C ASN A 187 -16.14 -9.02 -10.44
N SER A 188 -17.20 -8.25 -10.65
CA SER A 188 -18.08 -8.37 -11.82
C SER A 188 -17.33 -8.17 -13.14
N GLU A 189 -16.29 -7.35 -13.14
CA GLU A 189 -15.48 -6.98 -14.30
C GLU A 189 -14.33 -7.95 -14.58
N THR A 190 -14.02 -8.87 -13.65
CA THR A 190 -12.85 -9.76 -13.75
C THR A 190 -12.86 -10.58 -15.05
N ALA A 191 -14.01 -11.14 -15.42
CA ALA A 191 -14.15 -11.89 -16.66
C ALA A 191 -14.01 -10.99 -17.92
N HIS A 192 -14.46 -9.74 -17.83
CA HIS A 192 -14.35 -8.74 -18.90
C HIS A 192 -12.92 -8.24 -19.10
N LEU A 193 -12.14 -8.12 -18.03
CA LEU A 193 -10.72 -7.80 -18.12
C LEU A 193 -9.93 -8.98 -18.67
N TYR A 194 -10.14 -10.19 -18.12
CA TYR A 194 -9.35 -11.36 -18.48
C TYR A 194 -9.56 -11.81 -19.93
N ARG A 195 -10.77 -11.66 -20.50
CA ARG A 195 -11.01 -11.98 -21.92
C ARG A 195 -10.17 -11.17 -22.90
N LEU A 196 -9.70 -9.97 -22.50
CA LEU A 196 -8.86 -9.12 -23.35
C LEU A 196 -7.50 -9.74 -23.67
N ASN A 197 -7.11 -10.82 -22.97
CA ASN A 197 -5.90 -11.56 -23.30
C ASN A 197 -6.07 -12.45 -24.55
N GLY A 198 -7.29 -12.65 -25.05
CA GLY A 198 -7.57 -13.37 -26.31
C GLY A 198 -8.69 -14.41 -26.22
N ASP A 199 -9.10 -14.82 -25.01
CA ASP A 199 -10.22 -15.76 -24.83
C ASP A 199 -11.56 -15.02 -24.77
N TYR A 200 -12.11 -14.80 -25.97
CA TYR A 200 -13.34 -14.04 -26.17
C TYR A 200 -14.63 -14.86 -26.12
N ASN A 201 -14.61 -16.08 -25.54
CA ASN A 201 -15.79 -16.91 -25.38
C ASN A 201 -16.95 -16.14 -24.71
N PRO A 202 -18.13 -16.03 -25.36
CA PRO A 202 -19.29 -15.30 -24.80
C PRO A 202 -19.77 -15.80 -23.43
N LEU A 203 -19.42 -17.04 -23.05
CA LEU A 203 -19.68 -17.61 -21.73
C LEU A 203 -19.17 -16.74 -20.56
N HIS A 204 -18.17 -15.90 -20.82
CA HIS A 204 -17.53 -15.02 -19.85
C HIS A 204 -17.98 -13.56 -19.92
N ALA A 205 -18.86 -13.21 -20.86
CA ALA A 205 -19.26 -11.82 -21.11
C ALA A 205 -20.77 -11.57 -20.95
N THR A 206 -21.60 -12.60 -21.17
CA THR A 206 -23.07 -12.45 -21.16
C THR A 206 -23.72 -13.70 -20.56
N PRO A 207 -24.87 -13.60 -19.86
CA PRO A 207 -25.38 -14.71 -19.07
C PRO A 207 -26.03 -15.85 -19.88
N GLU A 208 -26.42 -15.61 -21.13
CA GLU A 208 -27.22 -16.54 -21.94
C GLU A 208 -26.52 -17.88 -22.20
N PRO A 209 -25.25 -17.94 -22.63
CA PRO A 209 -24.55 -19.21 -22.83
C PRO A 209 -24.42 -20.01 -21.53
N GLY A 210 -24.08 -19.34 -20.42
CA GLY A 210 -23.92 -19.99 -19.12
C GLY A 210 -25.24 -20.53 -18.56
N LYS A 211 -26.38 -19.83 -18.79
CA LYS A 211 -27.71 -20.36 -18.48
C LYS A 211 -28.02 -21.60 -19.32
N LYS A 212 -27.75 -21.55 -20.63
CA LYS A 212 -27.98 -22.67 -21.56
C LYS A 212 -27.16 -23.92 -21.19
N MET A 213 -25.94 -23.73 -20.69
CA MET A 213 -25.06 -24.82 -20.26
C MET A 213 -25.33 -25.31 -18.82
N GLY A 214 -26.36 -24.79 -18.14
CA GLY A 214 -26.69 -25.19 -16.77
C GLY A 214 -25.77 -24.60 -15.70
N PHE A 215 -24.88 -23.68 -16.05
CA PHE A 215 -24.08 -22.96 -15.09
C PHE A 215 -24.87 -21.87 -14.39
N GLY A 216 -25.98 -21.37 -14.95
CA GLY A 216 -26.90 -20.41 -14.29
C GLY A 216 -26.55 -18.93 -14.48
N GLY A 217 -25.61 -18.59 -15.37
CA GLY A 217 -25.19 -17.21 -15.66
C GLY A 217 -23.72 -17.14 -16.09
N VAL A 218 -23.14 -15.93 -16.09
CA VAL A 218 -21.72 -15.71 -16.40
C VAL A 218 -20.84 -16.49 -15.43
N ILE A 219 -19.75 -17.05 -15.95
CA ILE A 219 -18.68 -17.66 -15.14
C ILE A 219 -17.34 -17.02 -15.52
N VAL A 220 -16.40 -16.98 -14.59
CA VAL A 220 -15.03 -16.56 -14.85
C VAL A 220 -14.29 -17.67 -15.62
N HIS A 221 -13.32 -17.31 -16.46
CA HIS A 221 -12.48 -18.26 -17.17
C HIS A 221 -11.82 -19.24 -16.18
N GLY A 222 -11.86 -20.53 -16.50
CA GLY A 222 -11.09 -21.52 -15.72
C GLY A 222 -9.60 -21.14 -15.69
N LEU A 223 -9.07 -20.68 -16.82
CA LEU A 223 -7.69 -20.22 -16.94
C LEU A 223 -7.36 -19.00 -16.09
N PHE A 224 -8.30 -18.12 -15.79
CA PHE A 224 -8.07 -17.07 -14.79
C PHE A 224 -7.75 -17.71 -13.43
N SER A 225 -8.61 -18.62 -12.96
CA SER A 225 -8.40 -19.29 -11.66
C SER A 225 -7.06 -20.05 -11.63
N TRP A 226 -6.73 -20.72 -12.74
CA TRP A 226 -5.48 -21.48 -12.91
C TRP A 226 -4.24 -20.57 -12.87
N ASN A 227 -4.28 -19.44 -13.58
CA ASN A 227 -3.17 -18.48 -13.64
C ASN A 227 -3.02 -17.70 -12.33
N SER A 228 -4.12 -17.31 -11.69
CA SER A 228 -4.10 -16.67 -10.37
C SER A 228 -3.55 -17.61 -9.28
N ALA A 229 -3.85 -18.91 -9.35
CA ALA A 229 -3.23 -19.89 -8.45
C ALA A 229 -1.71 -20.03 -8.71
N ALA A 230 -1.28 -20.01 -9.98
CA ALA A 230 0.14 -20.00 -10.34
C ALA A 230 0.87 -18.76 -9.84
N HIS A 231 0.26 -17.59 -9.97
CA HIS A 231 0.74 -16.33 -9.38
C HIS A 231 0.89 -16.45 -7.87
N GLY A 232 -0.16 -16.90 -7.17
CA GLY A 232 -0.11 -17.11 -5.73
C GLY A 232 1.04 -18.01 -5.29
N ILE A 233 1.24 -19.16 -5.93
CA ILE A 233 2.35 -20.07 -5.58
C ILE A 233 3.73 -19.42 -5.83
N LEU A 234 3.91 -18.75 -6.97
CA LEU A 234 5.16 -18.08 -7.28
C LEU A 234 5.47 -16.94 -6.30
N ARG A 235 4.44 -16.19 -5.91
CA ARG A 235 4.52 -15.08 -4.97
C ARG A 235 4.85 -15.57 -3.56
N GLU A 236 4.09 -16.53 -3.05
CA GLU A 236 4.23 -16.99 -1.65
C GLU A 236 5.51 -17.81 -1.41
N LEU A 237 5.93 -18.63 -2.38
CA LEU A 237 7.04 -19.58 -2.18
C LEU A 237 8.24 -19.35 -3.12
N GLY A 238 8.01 -18.76 -4.30
CA GLY A 238 9.03 -18.59 -5.33
C GLY A 238 9.68 -17.21 -5.36
N GLY A 239 9.36 -16.34 -4.39
CA GLY A 239 9.91 -14.98 -4.30
C GLY A 239 9.49 -14.07 -5.47
N SER A 240 8.35 -14.35 -6.10
CA SER A 240 7.85 -13.66 -7.30
C SER A 240 8.80 -13.70 -8.51
N ASN A 241 9.83 -14.54 -8.49
CA ASN A 241 10.79 -14.63 -9.60
C ASN A 241 10.32 -15.66 -10.65
N PRO A 242 10.05 -15.27 -11.90
CA PRO A 242 9.53 -16.16 -12.94
C PRO A 242 10.45 -17.35 -13.25
N ALA A 243 11.77 -17.23 -13.03
CA ALA A 243 12.73 -18.31 -13.26
C ALA A 243 12.56 -19.49 -12.27
N ASN A 244 11.81 -19.30 -11.18
CA ASN A 244 11.65 -20.31 -10.14
C ASN A 244 10.54 -21.33 -10.43
N MET A 245 9.66 -21.10 -11.42
CA MET A 245 8.60 -22.04 -11.79
C MET A 245 9.03 -22.90 -12.99
N LYS A 246 9.10 -24.22 -12.79
CA LYS A 246 9.44 -25.19 -13.86
C LYS A 246 8.21 -25.91 -14.40
N GLU A 247 7.30 -26.32 -13.52
CA GLU A 247 6.05 -26.96 -13.90
C GLU A 247 4.89 -26.41 -13.08
N PHE A 248 3.71 -26.30 -13.69
CA PHE A 248 2.47 -26.02 -12.98
C PHE A 248 1.32 -26.81 -13.60
N GLN A 249 0.52 -27.46 -12.76
CA GLN A 249 -0.57 -28.35 -13.15
C GLN A 249 -1.76 -28.15 -12.22
N ALA A 250 -2.98 -28.18 -12.79
CA ALA A 250 -4.21 -28.32 -12.03
C ALA A 250 -5.34 -28.87 -12.90
N ARG A 251 -6.32 -29.51 -12.24
CA ARG A 251 -7.57 -29.97 -12.83
C ARG A 251 -8.71 -29.00 -12.48
N PHE A 252 -9.50 -28.62 -13.48
CA PHE A 252 -10.70 -27.80 -13.27
C PHE A 252 -11.80 -28.66 -12.65
N ALA A 253 -12.22 -28.28 -11.45
CA ALA A 253 -13.19 -29.05 -10.66
C ALA A 253 -14.59 -28.44 -10.69
N SER A 254 -14.69 -27.11 -10.67
CA SER A 254 -15.96 -26.38 -10.64
C SER A 254 -15.84 -25.01 -11.28
N PRO A 255 -16.94 -24.45 -11.84
CA PRO A 255 -16.96 -23.08 -12.34
C PRO A 255 -16.88 -22.07 -11.19
N VAL A 256 -16.39 -20.87 -11.51
CA VAL A 256 -16.25 -19.72 -10.62
C VAL A 256 -17.18 -18.60 -11.07
N ARG A 257 -17.83 -17.90 -10.15
CA ARG A 257 -18.64 -16.72 -10.48
C ARG A 257 -17.82 -15.43 -10.39
N PRO A 258 -18.12 -14.43 -11.24
CA PRO A 258 -17.63 -13.07 -10.99
C PRO A 258 -18.05 -12.63 -9.59
N GLY A 259 -17.10 -12.09 -8.81
CA GLY A 259 -17.31 -11.72 -7.40
C GLY A 259 -16.91 -12.79 -6.39
N ASP A 260 -16.73 -14.06 -6.79
CA ASP A 260 -16.25 -15.11 -5.89
C ASP A 260 -14.83 -14.76 -5.40
N LYS A 261 -14.59 -15.00 -4.11
CA LYS A 261 -13.24 -14.98 -3.52
C LYS A 261 -12.60 -16.35 -3.68
N LEU A 262 -11.41 -16.40 -4.28
CA LEU A 262 -10.66 -17.64 -4.48
C LEU A 262 -9.53 -17.75 -3.47
N THR A 263 -9.49 -18.86 -2.72
CA THR A 263 -8.46 -19.18 -1.74
C THR A 263 -7.66 -20.39 -2.25
N THR A 264 -6.36 -20.21 -2.48
CA THR A 264 -5.42 -21.27 -2.83
C THR A 264 -4.63 -21.68 -1.60
N GLU A 265 -4.86 -22.90 -1.13
CA GLU A 265 -4.11 -23.54 -0.03
C GLU A 265 -2.91 -24.29 -0.63
N ILE A 266 -1.71 -24.09 -0.06
CA ILE A 266 -0.44 -24.50 -0.67
C ILE A 266 0.37 -25.32 0.35
N TRP A 267 0.87 -26.48 -0.07
CA TRP A 267 1.68 -27.38 0.74
C TRP A 267 3.03 -27.67 0.09
N ARG A 268 4.08 -27.55 0.89
CA ARG A 268 5.44 -27.97 0.58
C ARG A 268 5.60 -29.45 0.91
N MET A 269 5.99 -30.25 -0.09
CA MET A 269 6.16 -31.69 0.07
C MET A 269 7.56 -32.08 0.53
N GLY A 270 8.53 -31.16 0.54
CA GLY A 270 9.90 -31.43 0.95
C GLY A 270 10.73 -32.27 -0.04
N ASN A 271 10.09 -32.84 -1.05
CA ASN A 271 10.74 -33.62 -2.10
C ASN A 271 11.39 -32.67 -3.12
N VAL A 272 12.72 -32.49 -3.03
CA VAL A 272 13.49 -31.62 -3.93
C VAL A 272 14.26 -32.46 -4.96
N GLN A 273 14.07 -32.17 -6.24
CA GLN A 273 14.81 -32.78 -7.35
C GLN A 273 15.27 -31.67 -8.32
N ASP A 274 16.54 -31.69 -8.70
CA ASP A 274 17.18 -30.66 -9.55
C ASP A 274 16.99 -29.22 -9.04
N GLY A 275 16.92 -29.03 -7.72
CA GLY A 275 16.67 -27.75 -7.08
C GLY A 275 15.21 -27.29 -7.10
N TYR A 276 14.29 -28.08 -7.63
CA TYR A 276 12.85 -27.81 -7.60
C TYR A 276 12.15 -28.68 -6.56
N GLU A 277 11.37 -28.07 -5.68
CA GLU A 277 10.54 -28.75 -4.71
C GLU A 277 9.16 -29.06 -5.31
N GLU A 278 8.60 -30.23 -4.97
CA GLU A 278 7.18 -30.49 -5.23
C GLU A 278 6.30 -29.70 -4.27
N ILE A 279 5.44 -28.88 -4.85
CA ILE A 279 4.38 -28.12 -4.18
C ILE A 279 3.03 -28.71 -4.59
N ARG A 280 2.15 -28.95 -3.63
CA ARG A 280 0.75 -29.32 -3.87
C ARG A 280 -0.17 -28.19 -3.49
N PHE A 281 -1.31 -28.08 -4.16
CA PHE A 281 -2.28 -27.04 -3.85
C PHE A 281 -3.71 -27.42 -4.23
N VAL A 282 -4.67 -26.72 -3.62
CA VAL A 282 -6.09 -26.76 -3.95
C VAL A 282 -6.61 -25.33 -3.90
N THR A 283 -7.46 -24.96 -4.86
CA THR A 283 -8.15 -23.67 -4.85
C THR A 283 -9.64 -23.88 -4.60
N LYS A 284 -10.19 -23.12 -3.65
CA LYS A 284 -11.60 -23.12 -3.26
C LYS A 284 -12.21 -21.73 -3.45
N ASN A 285 -13.50 -21.66 -3.71
CA ASN A 285 -14.23 -20.39 -3.57
C ASN A 285 -14.65 -20.13 -2.11
N ASP A 286 -15.25 -18.97 -1.87
CA ASP A 286 -15.80 -18.52 -0.58
C ASP A 286 -16.85 -19.47 0.02
N LYS A 287 -17.54 -20.25 -0.80
CA LYS A 287 -18.49 -21.31 -0.38
C LYS A 287 -17.81 -22.63 -0.03
N GLY A 288 -16.48 -22.66 -0.01
CA GLY A 288 -15.67 -23.86 0.26
C GLY A 288 -15.66 -24.89 -0.88
N ARG A 289 -16.25 -24.56 -2.05
CA ARG A 289 -16.29 -25.47 -3.20
C ARG A 289 -14.92 -25.49 -3.87
N VAL A 290 -14.38 -26.68 -4.11
CA VAL A 290 -13.12 -26.85 -4.85
C VAL A 290 -13.32 -26.47 -6.31
N VAL A 291 -12.53 -25.50 -6.78
CA VAL A 291 -12.54 -25.00 -8.16
C VAL A 291 -11.33 -25.49 -8.95
N LEU A 292 -10.17 -25.63 -8.29
CA LEU A 292 -9.00 -26.33 -8.81
C LEU A 292 -8.60 -27.44 -7.87
N SER A 293 -8.47 -28.65 -8.43
CA SER A 293 -8.05 -29.86 -7.73
C SER A 293 -6.80 -30.43 -8.39
N ASN A 294 -6.18 -31.42 -7.76
CA ASN A 294 -5.00 -32.10 -8.31
C ASN A 294 -3.85 -31.11 -8.64
N GLY A 295 -3.72 -30.06 -7.82
CA GLY A 295 -2.76 -29.00 -8.04
C GLY A 295 -1.34 -29.44 -7.70
N ARG A 296 -0.42 -29.30 -8.65
CA ARG A 296 1.00 -29.58 -8.47
C ARG A 296 1.86 -28.52 -9.16
N CYS A 297 2.91 -28.09 -8.48
CA CYS A 297 3.92 -27.18 -9.03
C CYS A 297 5.33 -27.70 -8.70
N LEU A 298 6.27 -27.58 -9.64
CA LEU A 298 7.69 -27.76 -9.38
C LEU A 298 8.34 -26.39 -9.30
N LEU A 299 8.78 -26.01 -8.09
CA LEU A 299 9.17 -24.65 -7.75
C LEU A 299 10.51 -24.61 -7.03
N LYS A 300 11.40 -23.69 -7.41
CA LYS A 300 12.54 -23.29 -6.57
C LYS A 300 12.01 -22.44 -5.43
N VAL A 301 11.98 -22.99 -4.22
CA VAL A 301 11.51 -22.26 -3.04
C VAL A 301 12.61 -21.34 -2.55
N THR A 302 12.31 -20.06 -2.39
CA THR A 302 13.25 -19.07 -1.85
C THR A 302 13.05 -18.94 -0.34
N GLY A 303 14.15 -19.10 0.42
CA GLY A 303 14.31 -18.89 1.86
C GLY A 303 13.04 -18.72 2.70
N THR A 304 12.75 -19.71 3.55
CA THR A 304 11.73 -19.65 4.61
C THR A 304 11.85 -18.34 5.40
N LYS A 305 10.83 -17.49 5.33
CA LYS A 305 10.44 -16.73 6.54
C LYS A 305 10.13 -17.79 7.59
N SER A 306 11.04 -18.02 8.53
CA SER A 306 10.75 -18.78 9.74
C SER A 306 9.54 -18.11 10.41
N LYS A 307 8.44 -18.86 10.48
CA LYS A 307 7.20 -18.61 11.24
C LYS A 307 7.17 -17.27 12.00
N LEU A 308 6.59 -16.25 11.38
CA LEU A 308 5.65 -15.40 12.14
C LEU A 308 4.36 -16.21 12.20
N SER A 309 4.00 -16.62 13.42
CA SER A 309 2.73 -17.24 13.75
C SER A 309 1.59 -16.54 13.01
N VAL A 310 0.93 -17.26 12.11
CA VAL A 310 -0.43 -16.94 11.68
C VAL A 310 -1.27 -16.90 12.95
N TYR A 311 -1.70 -15.71 13.37
CA TYR A 311 -2.80 -15.61 14.33
C TYR A 311 -4.01 -16.28 13.66
N PRO A 312 -4.58 -17.36 14.22
CA PRO A 312 -5.81 -17.89 13.67
C PRO A 312 -6.89 -16.84 13.82
N HIS A 313 -7.66 -16.64 12.75
CA HIS A 313 -8.96 -15.99 12.82
C HIS A 313 -9.77 -16.67 13.93
N VAL A 314 -10.00 -15.96 15.04
CA VAL A 314 -10.99 -16.35 16.04
C VAL A 314 -12.35 -16.23 15.37
N THR A 315 -12.90 -17.36 14.96
CA THR A 315 -14.34 -17.46 14.69
C THR A 315 -15.04 -17.41 16.03
N ILE A 316 -15.92 -16.41 16.21
CA ILE A 316 -16.81 -16.31 17.38
C ILE A 316 -17.83 -17.45 17.25
N THR A 317 -17.48 -18.64 17.74
CA THR A 317 -18.40 -19.73 18.03
C THR A 317 -17.65 -20.78 18.82
N SER A 318 -17.40 -20.52 20.12
CA SER A 318 -17.20 -21.53 21.20
C SER A 318 -16.71 -20.88 22.51
N VAL A 319 -17.42 -19.91 23.08
CA VAL A 319 -17.13 -19.40 24.46
C VAL A 319 -18.06 -20.03 25.51
N ALA A 320 -18.87 -21.03 25.15
CA ALA A 320 -19.76 -21.72 26.08
C ALA A 320 -19.33 -23.18 26.31
N ARG A 321 -18.17 -23.45 26.93
CA ARG A 321 -17.92 -24.77 27.59
C ARG A 321 -16.72 -24.94 28.54
N ILE A 322 -15.99 -23.89 28.92
CA ILE A 322 -14.90 -24.03 29.92
C ILE A 322 -15.02 -22.93 30.98
N LEU A 323 -16.11 -22.97 31.74
CA LEU A 323 -16.27 -22.29 33.03
C LEU A 323 -17.04 -23.23 33.95
N LYS A 324 -16.35 -24.27 34.42
CA LYS A 324 -16.74 -25.12 35.55
C LYS A 324 -15.57 -26.07 35.78
N LEU A 325 -14.62 -25.67 36.63
CA LEU A 325 -13.89 -26.54 37.56
C LEU A 325 -12.85 -25.69 38.33
N LEU A 326 -13.14 -25.56 39.63
CA LEU A 326 -12.22 -25.33 40.77
C LEU A 326 -11.95 -23.88 41.27
N PRO A 327 -11.75 -23.72 42.60
CA PRO A 327 -12.40 -22.67 43.40
C PRO A 327 -11.43 -21.69 44.10
N ARG A 328 -12.02 -20.59 44.60
CA ARG A 328 -11.66 -19.75 45.77
C ARG A 328 -10.18 -19.62 46.15
N ILE A 329 -9.69 -18.38 46.19
CA ILE A 329 -9.17 -17.70 47.41
C ILE A 329 -8.95 -16.20 47.07
N VAL A 330 -9.63 -15.34 47.82
CA VAL A 330 -9.34 -13.92 48.12
C VAL A 330 -8.60 -13.99 49.48
N PRO A 331 -7.60 -13.15 49.89
CA PRO A 331 -7.86 -11.71 50.04
C PRO A 331 -6.70 -10.68 50.21
N TYR A 332 -7.14 -9.41 50.33
CA TYR A 332 -6.59 -8.21 51.00
C TYR A 332 -5.38 -7.43 50.45
N TYR A 333 -5.67 -6.18 50.05
CA TYR A 333 -4.77 -5.03 50.06
C TYR A 333 -4.72 -4.40 51.46
N PHE A 334 -3.54 -4.03 51.94
CA PHE A 334 -3.33 -3.08 53.03
C PHE A 334 -2.27 -2.03 52.62
N LEU A 335 -2.61 -0.76 52.85
CA LEU A 335 -1.74 0.42 52.84
C LEU A 335 -0.98 0.49 54.17
N VAL A 336 0.35 0.65 54.18
CA VAL A 336 1.11 1.36 55.24
C VAL A 336 2.44 1.91 54.66
N SER A 337 2.65 3.21 54.85
CA SER A 337 3.90 3.99 54.72
C SER A 337 4.89 3.63 55.84
N LEU A 338 6.21 3.64 55.59
CA LEU A 338 7.29 4.05 56.53
C LEU A 338 8.68 3.94 55.86
N GLU A 339 9.40 5.07 55.79
CA GLU A 339 10.88 5.13 55.72
C GLU A 339 11.49 4.82 57.12
N PRO A 340 12.83 4.90 57.33
CA PRO A 340 13.94 4.21 56.67
C PRO A 340 14.82 3.47 57.72
N LEU A 341 15.63 2.47 57.32
CA LEU A 341 16.76 1.99 58.12
C LEU A 341 17.85 1.38 57.22
N VAL A 342 18.95 2.12 57.10
CA VAL A 342 20.27 1.67 56.63
C VAL A 342 21.00 1.08 57.85
N PRO A 343 21.88 0.05 57.71
CA PRO A 343 23.30 0.34 57.50
C PRO A 343 24.03 -0.58 56.51
N HIS A 344 24.80 0.09 55.64
CA HIS A 344 26.16 -0.23 55.18
C HIS A 344 26.56 -1.69 54.87
N ILE A 345 26.75 -1.98 53.57
CA ILE A 345 28.01 -2.58 53.08
C ILE A 345 28.48 -1.78 51.85
N SER A 346 29.68 -1.23 51.95
CA SER A 346 30.39 -0.45 50.95
C SER A 346 31.02 -1.33 49.87
N TYR A 347 30.90 -0.94 48.60
CA TYR A 347 32.01 -1.00 47.65
C TYR A 347 31.99 0.27 46.79
N ASP A 348 33.04 1.07 46.96
CA ASP A 348 33.42 2.17 46.09
C ASP A 348 33.59 1.69 44.65
N PHE A 349 32.99 2.40 43.70
CA PHE A 349 33.63 2.66 42.41
C PHE A 349 33.23 4.05 41.94
N GLN A 350 34.08 5.02 42.26
CA GLN A 350 34.11 6.33 41.62
C GLN A 350 34.44 6.17 40.12
N LEU A 351 33.57 6.80 39.33
CA LEU A 351 33.82 7.58 38.11
C LEU A 351 34.87 7.19 37.06
N ALA A 352 34.42 7.52 35.84
CA ALA A 352 35.17 7.99 34.68
C ALA A 352 35.64 6.92 33.70
N TYR A 353 34.86 6.71 32.64
CA TYR A 353 35.35 6.78 31.24
C TYR A 353 34.18 7.14 30.32
N SER A 354 33.71 8.40 30.37
CA SER A 354 33.07 9.02 29.20
C SER A 354 34.20 9.54 28.32
N THR A 355 34.61 8.79 27.30
CA THR A 355 35.45 9.37 26.25
C THR A 355 34.60 10.32 25.42
N GLN A 356 34.56 11.58 25.84
CA GLN A 356 34.16 12.68 24.97
C GLN A 356 35.29 12.88 23.95
N VAL A 357 34.96 12.90 22.67
CA VAL A 357 35.89 13.29 21.61
C VAL A 357 35.66 14.77 21.35
N GLU A 358 36.64 15.60 21.69
CA GLU A 358 36.63 17.05 21.44
C GLU A 358 37.29 17.38 20.10
N TRP A 359 36.80 18.41 19.41
CA TRP A 359 37.24 18.81 18.06
C TRP A 359 37.76 20.25 18.04
N ALA A 360 38.83 20.52 17.29
CA ALA A 360 39.24 21.84 16.81
C ALA A 360 39.77 21.68 15.37
N MET A 361 39.38 22.56 14.45
CA MET A 361 39.95 22.60 13.10
C MET A 361 41.24 23.41 13.15
N ASP A 362 42.37 22.84 12.71
CA ASP A 362 43.60 23.61 12.51
C ASP A 362 44.15 23.37 11.10
N SER A 363 44.23 24.46 10.34
CA SER A 363 44.87 24.54 9.03
C SER A 363 46.32 24.98 9.22
N HIS A 364 47.25 24.27 8.58
CA HIS A 364 48.69 24.47 8.57
C HIS A 364 49.25 25.85 8.99
N GLY A 365 50.19 25.82 9.96
CA GLY A 365 51.41 26.64 9.93
C GLY A 365 51.37 28.02 10.59
N ALA A 366 51.69 28.05 11.89
CA ALA A 366 52.41 29.08 12.65
C ALA A 366 52.18 30.59 12.32
N LYS A 367 51.46 31.28 13.21
CA LYS A 367 51.94 32.41 14.05
C LYS A 367 50.81 32.87 14.99
N GLU A 368 51.19 33.22 16.22
CA GLU A 368 50.29 33.78 17.25
C GLU A 368 49.41 34.90 16.69
N LEU A 369 48.12 34.61 16.53
CA LEU A 369 47.03 35.57 16.36
C LEU A 369 45.81 34.89 16.99
N GLU A 370 45.11 35.63 17.85
CA GLU A 370 43.92 35.19 18.60
C GLU A 370 43.01 34.31 17.74
N ALA A 371 42.97 33.00 18.03
CA ALA A 371 42.22 32.03 17.25
C ALA A 371 40.70 32.26 17.42
N PRO A 372 39.91 32.34 16.34
CA PRO A 372 38.47 32.47 16.45
C PRO A 372 37.87 31.17 17.04
N LEU A 373 36.90 31.33 17.95
CA LEU A 373 36.12 30.24 18.56
C LEU A 373 35.50 29.32 17.49
N PHE A 374 36.17 28.23 17.14
CA PHE A 374 35.59 27.20 16.28
C PHE A 374 34.50 26.42 17.05
N PRO A 375 33.34 26.12 16.43
CA PRO A 375 32.30 25.35 17.09
C PRO A 375 32.77 23.90 17.36
N ARG A 376 32.72 23.48 18.62
CA ARG A 376 33.00 22.10 19.05
C ARG A 376 31.71 21.28 19.05
N TRP A 377 31.76 20.04 18.59
CA TRP A 377 30.63 19.09 18.61
C TRP A 377 31.04 17.78 19.29
N SER A 378 30.18 17.24 20.15
CA SER A 378 30.44 16.00 20.88
C SER A 378 29.38 14.94 20.57
N PHE A 379 29.82 13.70 20.38
CA PHE A 379 28.95 12.54 20.08
C PHE A 379 29.33 11.36 20.96
N ALA A 380 28.35 10.54 21.33
CA ALA A 380 28.61 9.27 22.00
C ALA A 380 29.20 8.24 21.02
N VAL A 381 30.21 7.48 21.45
CA VAL A 381 30.87 6.47 20.62
C VAL A 381 29.88 5.39 20.13
N VAL A 382 28.93 5.00 20.97
CA VAL A 382 27.87 4.03 20.62
C VAL A 382 26.95 4.55 19.49
N PHE A 383 26.67 5.86 19.47
CA PHE A 383 25.83 6.50 18.44
C PHE A 383 26.46 6.36 17.05
N PHE A 384 27.79 6.48 16.94
CA PHE A 384 28.46 6.26 15.66
C PHE A 384 28.35 4.80 15.20
N SER A 385 28.61 3.84 16.09
CA SER A 385 28.56 2.42 15.71
C SER A 385 27.17 1.96 15.23
N GLU A 386 26.08 2.55 15.76
CA GLU A 386 24.72 2.28 15.30
C GLU A 386 24.42 2.91 13.93
N LYS A 387 25.00 4.07 13.63
CA LYS A 387 24.73 4.89 12.43
C LYS A 387 25.69 4.56 11.28
N THR A 388 26.34 3.41 11.33
CA THR A 388 27.27 2.93 10.30
C THR A 388 26.53 2.55 9.03
N ALA A 389 26.73 3.34 7.97
CA ALA A 389 26.51 2.83 6.62
C ALA A 389 27.61 1.78 6.36
N SER A 390 27.26 0.50 6.34
CA SER A 390 28.20 -0.47 5.82
C SER A 390 28.48 -0.11 4.36
N VAL A 391 29.76 0.02 4.01
CA VAL A 391 30.20 0.21 2.63
C VAL A 391 30.56 -1.18 2.10
N PRO A 392 29.72 -1.85 1.29
CA PRO A 392 30.20 -2.95 0.50
C PRO A 392 30.87 -2.37 -0.75
N ASN A 393 32.20 -2.40 -0.77
CA ASN A 393 33.08 -2.17 -1.92
C ASN A 393 32.92 -0.86 -2.71
N ALA A 394 34.04 -0.16 -2.84
CA ALA A 394 34.21 0.98 -3.74
C ALA A 394 33.90 0.59 -5.20
N SER A 395 32.68 0.87 -5.68
CA SER A 395 32.37 1.07 -7.12
C SER A 395 30.95 1.58 -7.44
N SER A 396 30.04 1.77 -6.48
CA SER A 396 28.69 2.31 -6.77
C SER A 396 28.40 3.62 -6.04
N GLN A 397 28.31 4.74 -6.78
CA GLN A 397 27.84 6.05 -6.31
C GLN A 397 26.32 6.09 -6.05
N LEU A 398 25.75 5.07 -5.41
CA LEU A 398 24.35 5.10 -4.96
C LEU A 398 24.30 4.59 -3.52
N PRO A 399 24.04 5.45 -2.52
CA PRO A 399 23.77 4.99 -1.17
C PRO A 399 22.44 4.24 -1.19
N MET A 400 22.53 2.92 -1.28
CA MET A 400 21.42 2.00 -1.09
C MET A 400 20.73 2.34 0.23
N ALA A 401 19.45 2.72 0.15
CA ALA A 401 18.50 2.99 1.25
C ALA A 401 19.12 3.37 2.60
N ALA A 402 19.00 4.64 3.02
CA ALA A 402 19.35 5.13 4.37
C ALA A 402 18.61 4.33 5.47
N ARG A 403 19.09 3.12 5.76
CA ARG A 403 18.53 2.13 6.68
C ARG A 403 19.68 1.63 7.55
N PHE A 404 19.38 1.39 8.82
CA PHE A 404 20.30 0.73 9.74
C PHE A 404 20.52 -0.70 9.28
N LEU A 405 21.77 -1.04 8.93
CA LEU A 405 22.16 -2.39 8.51
C LEU A 405 22.64 -3.26 9.68
N ILE A 406 22.82 -2.65 10.85
CA ILE A 406 23.17 -3.32 12.11
C ILE A 406 21.94 -3.30 13.02
N LEU A 407 21.58 -4.45 13.58
CA LEU A 407 20.55 -4.52 14.61
C LEU A 407 21.15 -3.98 15.92
N SER A 408 20.47 -3.05 16.61
CA SER A 408 20.99 -2.42 17.84
C SER A 408 21.54 -3.40 18.91
N PRO A 409 21.01 -4.63 19.10
CA PRO A 409 21.59 -5.63 20.02
C PRO A 409 22.94 -6.22 19.61
N GLN A 410 23.37 -6.02 18.35
CA GLN A 410 24.63 -6.53 17.81
C GLN A 410 25.81 -5.58 18.07
N ILE A 411 25.55 -4.38 18.60
CA ILE A 411 26.58 -3.40 18.96
C ILE A 411 27.23 -3.85 20.27
N PRO A 412 28.56 -4.09 20.31
CA PRO A 412 29.24 -4.42 21.55
C PRO A 412 29.08 -3.31 22.60
N GLN A 413 28.78 -3.66 23.85
CA GLN A 413 28.70 -2.69 24.96
C GLN A 413 29.99 -1.85 25.13
N ASN A 414 31.15 -2.40 24.73
CA ASN A 414 32.46 -1.77 24.83
C ASN A 414 33.04 -1.40 23.46
N VAL A 415 32.23 -0.78 22.59
CA VAL A 415 32.70 -0.34 21.28
C VAL A 415 33.81 0.70 21.43
N LYS A 416 34.93 0.51 20.72
CA LYS A 416 36.10 1.40 20.77
C LYS A 416 36.52 1.79 19.35
N ILE A 417 36.99 3.01 19.20
CA ILE A 417 37.56 3.52 17.96
C ILE A 417 39.04 3.11 17.90
N GLN A 418 39.43 2.43 16.83
CA GLN A 418 40.82 2.05 16.56
C GLN A 418 41.59 3.22 15.93
N SER A 419 41.03 3.87 14.91
CA SER A 419 41.62 5.04 14.26
C SER A 419 40.56 5.93 13.63
N ILE A 420 40.92 7.20 13.41
CA ILE A 420 40.10 8.18 12.69
C ILE A 420 40.99 8.81 11.62
N GLU A 421 40.48 8.89 10.40
CA GLU A 421 41.14 9.55 9.28
C GLU A 421 40.22 10.65 8.73
N HIS A 422 40.81 11.78 8.36
CA HIS A 422 40.10 12.94 7.85
C HIS A 422 40.37 13.14 6.36
N SER A 423 39.34 13.55 5.65
CA SER A 423 39.42 14.09 4.29
C SER A 423 38.70 15.44 4.24
N ASP A 424 38.81 16.15 3.13
CA ASP A 424 38.22 17.50 2.99
C ASP A 424 36.70 17.54 3.21
N SER A 425 35.98 16.43 2.99
CA SER A 425 34.51 16.37 3.09
C SER A 425 33.95 15.27 4.01
N MET A 426 34.80 14.36 4.50
CA MET A 426 34.37 13.18 5.24
C MET A 426 35.31 12.80 6.38
N VAL A 427 34.73 12.12 7.38
CA VAL A 427 35.43 11.46 8.48
C VAL A 427 35.31 9.95 8.30
N ASN A 428 36.43 9.25 8.34
CA ASN A 428 36.53 7.80 8.28
C ASN A 428 36.91 7.26 9.67
N ILE A 429 36.06 6.41 10.26
CA ILE A 429 36.29 5.81 11.58
C ILE A 429 36.50 4.32 11.40
N LYS A 430 37.65 3.83 11.87
CA LYS A 430 37.94 2.41 12.03
C LYS A 430 37.64 1.97 13.46
N TRP A 431 36.87 0.92 13.61
CA TRP A 431 36.51 0.31 14.89
C TRP A 431 37.45 -0.84 15.24
N TYR A 432 37.55 -1.20 16.52
CA TYR A 432 38.43 -2.28 17.00
C TYR A 432 38.06 -3.67 16.46
N ASP A 433 36.82 -3.89 16.03
CA ASP A 433 36.38 -5.11 15.33
C ASP A 433 36.69 -5.07 13.82
N ASN A 434 37.49 -4.09 13.37
CA ASN A 434 37.82 -3.75 11.99
C ASN A 434 36.66 -3.25 11.13
N HIS A 435 35.50 -2.93 11.72
CA HIS A 435 34.46 -2.24 10.99
C HIS A 435 34.93 -0.83 10.55
N MET A 436 34.48 -0.37 9.39
CA MET A 436 34.82 0.94 8.83
C MET A 436 33.54 1.75 8.60
N ALA A 437 33.57 3.02 8.99
CA ALA A 437 32.42 3.92 8.92
C ALA A 437 32.80 5.25 8.29
N LEU A 438 31.99 5.73 7.34
CA LEU A 438 32.17 7.02 6.68
C LEU A 438 31.04 7.99 7.04
N TYR A 439 31.38 9.20 7.47
CA TYR A 439 30.42 10.26 7.80
C TYR A 439 30.79 11.54 7.06
N SER A 440 29.83 12.19 6.40
CA SER A 440 30.05 13.51 5.81
C SER A 440 30.07 14.60 6.89
N HIS A 441 30.83 15.68 6.65
CA HIS A 441 30.83 16.84 7.56
C HIS A 441 29.44 17.48 7.71
N ASP A 442 28.61 17.45 6.66
CA ASP A 442 27.23 17.95 6.71
C ASP A 442 26.35 17.11 7.64
N TRP A 443 26.44 15.77 7.54
CA TRP A 443 25.68 14.86 8.37
C TRP A 443 26.07 15.01 9.85
N LEU A 444 27.37 15.09 10.13
CA LEU A 444 27.89 15.36 11.48
C LEU A 444 27.37 16.70 12.00
N ARG A 445 27.45 17.77 11.21
CA ARG A 445 26.94 19.09 11.63
C ARG A 445 25.45 19.06 11.96
N ALA A 446 24.65 18.39 11.13
CA ALA A 446 23.20 18.27 11.34
C ALA A 446 22.85 17.50 12.62
N HIS A 447 23.61 16.45 12.94
CA HIS A 447 23.37 15.58 14.10
C HIS A 447 24.15 15.96 15.36
N SER A 448 25.03 16.96 15.30
CA SER A 448 25.69 17.50 16.48
C SER A 448 24.62 17.85 17.51
N GLN A 449 24.72 17.35 18.74
CA GLN A 449 23.82 17.89 19.76
C GLN A 449 24.17 19.37 19.89
N GLY A 450 23.16 20.23 19.76
CA GLY A 450 23.30 21.64 20.08
C GLY A 450 23.49 21.79 21.58
N VAL A 451 24.63 21.35 22.11
CA VAL A 451 25.03 21.71 23.45
C VAL A 451 25.48 23.16 23.33
N SER A 452 24.52 24.08 23.44
CA SER A 452 24.83 25.34 24.11
C SER A 452 25.21 24.94 25.54
N ILE A 453 26.50 24.75 25.79
CA ILE A 453 27.06 24.82 27.14
C ILE A 453 26.94 26.29 27.56
N LYS A 454 25.70 26.72 27.81
CA LYS A 454 25.46 27.77 28.78
C LYS A 454 24.81 27.07 29.95
N GLU A 455 25.60 26.98 30.99
CA GLU A 455 25.18 26.64 32.33
C GLU A 455 23.82 27.25 32.65
N THR A 456 22.80 26.41 32.75
CA THR A 456 21.66 26.69 33.62
C THR A 456 21.46 25.48 34.52
N LYS A 457 22.37 25.35 35.49
CA LYS A 457 21.95 24.94 36.83
C LYS A 457 21.00 26.02 37.35
N SER A 458 19.74 25.96 36.92
CA SER A 458 18.69 26.79 37.50
C SER A 458 17.39 26.02 37.49
N VAL A 459 17.07 25.46 38.66
CA VAL A 459 15.74 25.23 39.24
C VAL A 459 14.76 24.39 38.40
N PRO A 460 14.09 23.37 38.95
CA PRO A 460 12.97 22.73 38.26
C PRO A 460 11.89 23.80 38.01
N GLN A 461 11.86 24.37 36.81
CA GLN A 461 10.76 25.21 36.38
C GLN A 461 9.51 24.33 36.38
N SER A 462 8.47 24.87 37.01
CA SER A 462 7.06 24.51 36.79
C SER A 462 6.82 24.05 35.35
N GLN A 463 5.96 23.04 35.20
CA GLN A 463 5.56 22.40 33.93
C GLN A 463 5.87 23.23 32.66
N PRO A 464 6.54 22.65 31.65
CA PRO A 464 6.93 23.40 30.45
C PRO A 464 5.70 24.09 29.83
N GLU A 465 5.80 25.41 29.63
CA GLU A 465 4.70 26.25 29.13
C GLU A 465 4.14 25.66 27.84
N ILE A 466 2.82 25.41 27.80
CA ILE A 466 2.14 24.85 26.63
C ILE A 466 2.21 25.89 25.50
N GLN A 467 2.98 25.60 24.45
CA GLN A 467 3.18 26.56 23.37
C GLN A 467 1.98 26.58 22.41
N GLY A 468 1.73 27.75 21.83
CA GLY A 468 0.76 27.91 20.75
C GLY A 468 1.19 27.25 19.43
N PRO A 469 0.36 27.31 18.39
CA PRO A 469 0.76 26.90 17.04
C PRO A 469 1.91 27.74 16.50
N ARG A 470 2.79 27.11 15.71
CA ARG A 470 3.96 27.76 15.09
C ARG A 470 3.67 28.54 13.81
N ARG A 471 2.51 28.28 13.21
CA ARG A 471 2.10 28.83 11.92
C ARG A 471 0.69 29.35 12.09
N HIS A 472 0.47 30.62 11.88
CA HIS A 472 -0.88 31.15 11.80
C HIS A 472 -0.88 32.28 10.79
N PHE A 473 -1.97 32.34 10.04
CA PHE A 473 -2.25 33.36 9.06
C PHE A 473 -3.24 34.30 9.72
N THR A 474 -2.86 35.56 9.80
CA THR A 474 -3.80 36.63 10.15
C THR A 474 -4.24 37.22 8.83
N PRO A 475 -5.52 37.10 8.44
CA PRO A 475 -5.99 37.66 7.18
C PRO A 475 -5.73 39.17 7.17
N VAL A 476 -4.84 39.61 6.27
CA VAL A 476 -4.85 40.99 5.82
C VAL A 476 -5.94 41.04 4.76
N VAL A 477 -7.09 41.56 5.19
CA VAL A 477 -8.16 42.18 4.42
C VAL A 477 -7.87 42.26 2.91
N GLU A 478 -8.49 41.36 2.15
CA GLU A 478 -9.08 41.48 0.80
C GLU A 478 -9.09 40.10 0.08
N PRO A 479 -10.21 39.63 -0.49
CA PRO A 479 -10.31 38.32 -1.16
C PRO A 479 -9.35 38.12 -2.35
N ASP A 480 -8.90 39.21 -2.97
CA ASP A 480 -8.01 39.22 -4.15
C ASP A 480 -6.55 38.85 -3.84
N GLN A 481 -6.17 38.80 -2.55
CA GLN A 481 -4.83 38.40 -2.10
C GLN A 481 -4.71 36.93 -1.68
N SER A 482 -5.76 36.13 -1.90
CA SER A 482 -5.74 34.71 -1.54
C SER A 482 -4.65 33.93 -2.32
N PRO A 483 -3.97 32.96 -1.69
CA PRO A 483 -2.94 32.15 -2.35
C PRO A 483 -3.53 31.39 -3.54
N ARG A 484 -2.94 31.58 -4.72
CA ARG A 484 -3.43 31.08 -6.00
C ARG A 484 -2.28 30.60 -6.89
N VAL A 485 -2.50 29.50 -7.58
CA VAL A 485 -1.60 28.96 -8.62
C VAL A 485 -2.41 28.51 -9.84
N LYS A 486 -1.76 28.35 -11.00
CA LYS A 486 -2.43 27.84 -12.21
C LYS A 486 -2.25 26.32 -12.31
N TYR A 487 -3.30 25.64 -12.77
CA TYR A 487 -3.30 24.20 -13.01
C TYR A 487 -2.16 23.76 -13.93
N ASP A 488 -2.03 24.38 -15.11
CA ASP A 488 -1.02 24.00 -16.11
C ASP A 488 0.41 24.12 -15.57
N ASP A 489 0.69 25.14 -14.75
CA ASP A 489 2.00 25.36 -14.14
C ASP A 489 2.32 24.25 -13.13
N VAL A 490 1.37 23.89 -12.28
CA VAL A 490 1.53 22.81 -11.28
C VAL A 490 1.69 21.43 -11.95
N MET A 491 0.96 21.20 -13.03
CA MET A 491 1.03 19.93 -13.76
C MET A 491 2.33 19.77 -14.55
N SER A 492 2.95 20.88 -15.00
CA SER A 492 4.14 20.84 -15.85
C SER A 492 5.47 20.93 -15.12
N ASP A 493 5.53 21.56 -13.94
CA ASP A 493 6.80 21.83 -13.24
C ASP A 493 6.75 21.54 -11.73
N ASP A 494 7.80 20.89 -11.23
CA ASP A 494 7.97 20.61 -9.79
C ASP A 494 8.29 21.87 -8.98
N LYS A 495 8.80 22.96 -9.59
CA LYS A 495 8.94 24.24 -8.89
C LYS A 495 7.59 24.90 -8.61
N SER A 496 6.68 24.87 -9.58
CA SER A 496 5.30 25.37 -9.40
C SER A 496 4.53 24.52 -8.40
N LEU A 497 4.71 23.20 -8.42
CA LEU A 497 4.21 22.31 -7.37
C LEU A 497 4.78 22.68 -5.98
N HIS A 498 6.07 22.98 -5.87
CA HIS A 498 6.68 23.44 -4.62
C HIS A 498 6.06 24.74 -4.11
N VAL A 499 5.81 25.71 -5.00
CA VAL A 499 5.14 26.98 -4.66
C VAL A 499 3.73 26.69 -4.14
N TRP A 500 2.97 25.85 -4.83
CA TRP A 500 1.62 25.45 -4.42
C TRP A 500 1.62 24.81 -3.02
N LEU A 501 2.48 23.82 -2.77
CA LEU A 501 2.57 23.17 -1.45
C LEU A 501 3.08 24.12 -0.36
N SER A 502 3.94 25.08 -0.71
CA SER A 502 4.43 26.08 0.25
C SER A 502 3.32 27.04 0.67
N HIS A 503 2.44 27.46 -0.25
CA HIS A 503 1.25 28.23 0.10
C HIS A 503 0.34 27.49 1.07
N ILE A 504 0.06 26.20 0.80
CA ILE A 504 -0.75 25.36 1.72
C ILE A 504 -0.08 25.28 3.10
N TRP A 505 1.23 25.06 3.15
CA TRP A 505 1.96 24.96 4.42
C TRP A 505 1.96 26.27 5.23
N GLU A 506 2.20 27.40 4.56
CA GLU A 506 2.39 28.70 5.21
C GLU A 506 1.05 29.34 5.55
N GLN A 507 0.10 29.33 4.62
CA GLN A 507 -1.18 30.03 4.73
C GLN A 507 -2.34 29.10 5.13
N GLY A 508 -2.15 27.79 5.04
CA GLY A 508 -3.16 26.78 5.39
C GLY A 508 -4.04 26.36 4.22
N PHE A 509 -4.07 27.11 3.11
CA PHE A 509 -4.86 26.78 1.93
C PHE A 509 -4.25 27.38 0.66
N CYS A 510 -4.73 26.93 -0.51
CA CYS A 510 -4.42 27.53 -1.80
C CYS A 510 -5.51 27.20 -2.82
N PHE A 511 -5.85 28.16 -3.67
CA PHE A 511 -6.69 27.92 -4.84
C PHE A 511 -5.84 27.50 -6.04
N VAL A 512 -6.42 26.69 -6.92
CA VAL A 512 -5.85 26.30 -8.21
C VAL A 512 -6.83 26.73 -9.30
N ASP A 513 -6.36 27.59 -10.19
CA ASP A 513 -7.15 28.16 -11.28
C ASP A 513 -6.94 27.42 -12.60
N GLY A 514 -7.99 27.35 -13.41
CA GLY A 514 -7.94 26.77 -14.74
C GLY A 514 -7.88 25.24 -14.73
N VAL A 515 -8.37 24.60 -13.66
CA VAL A 515 -8.50 23.14 -13.63
C VAL A 515 -9.58 22.76 -14.65
N PRO A 516 -9.30 21.85 -15.60
CA PRO A 516 -10.32 21.35 -16.51
C PRO A 516 -11.53 20.84 -15.75
N ILE A 517 -12.73 21.21 -16.18
CA ILE A 517 -14.01 20.93 -15.48
C ILE A 517 -14.41 19.45 -15.67
N ASN A 518 -13.59 18.55 -15.14
CA ASN A 518 -13.85 17.12 -15.07
C ASN A 518 -13.17 16.48 -13.83
N PRO A 519 -13.70 15.36 -13.34
CA PRO A 519 -13.12 14.58 -12.24
C PRO A 519 -11.65 14.20 -12.46
N GLU A 520 -11.30 13.74 -13.66
CA GLU A 520 -10.00 13.15 -13.97
C GLU A 520 -8.85 14.15 -13.80
N ALA A 521 -9.02 15.40 -14.24
CA ALA A 521 -8.03 16.46 -14.06
C ALA A 521 -7.81 16.79 -12.57
N THR A 522 -8.87 16.74 -11.78
CA THR A 522 -8.80 16.94 -10.32
C THR A 522 -8.05 15.80 -9.65
N GLN A 523 -8.31 14.56 -10.07
CA GLN A 523 -7.59 13.39 -9.59
C GLN A 523 -6.10 13.52 -9.89
N PHE A 524 -5.72 13.84 -11.13
CA PHE A 524 -4.31 14.05 -11.49
C PHE A 524 -3.66 15.18 -10.71
N LEU A 525 -4.38 16.27 -10.45
CA LEU A 525 -3.91 17.39 -9.63
C LEU A 525 -3.57 16.95 -8.19
N ILE A 526 -4.42 16.12 -7.57
CA ILE A 526 -4.14 15.56 -6.24
C ILE A 526 -2.94 14.61 -6.29
N GLU A 527 -2.89 13.76 -7.32
CA GLU A 527 -1.82 12.77 -7.52
C GLU A 527 -0.44 13.38 -7.79
N ARG A 528 -0.35 14.67 -8.17
CA ARG A 528 0.93 15.43 -8.19
C ARG A 528 1.54 15.60 -6.80
N ILE A 529 0.72 15.60 -5.76
CA ILE A 529 1.16 15.64 -4.37
C ILE A 529 1.55 14.21 -3.93
N ALA A 530 0.57 13.31 -3.93
CA ALA A 530 0.68 11.92 -3.52
C ALA A 530 -0.61 11.15 -3.90
N PHE A 531 -0.63 9.84 -3.66
CA PHE A 531 -1.85 9.04 -3.87
C PHE A 531 -3.02 9.53 -3.01
N ILE A 532 -4.24 9.36 -3.54
CA ILE A 532 -5.48 9.71 -2.84
C ILE A 532 -5.75 8.70 -1.73
N ARG A 533 -6.05 9.19 -0.51
CA ARG A 533 -6.41 8.36 0.63
C ARG A 533 -7.82 7.79 0.44
N ASN A 534 -7.92 6.46 0.38
CA ASN A 534 -9.21 5.77 0.47
C ASN A 534 -9.80 5.85 1.88
N THR A 535 -11.08 6.16 1.95
CA THR A 535 -11.90 6.21 3.18
C THR A 535 -13.12 5.30 3.03
N HIS A 536 -13.95 5.19 4.07
CA HIS A 536 -15.24 4.49 3.98
C HIS A 536 -16.26 5.19 3.06
N TYR A 537 -16.01 6.45 2.68
CA TYR A 537 -16.76 7.15 1.63
C TYR A 537 -16.21 6.91 0.21
N GLY A 538 -15.14 6.12 0.08
CA GLY A 538 -14.40 5.92 -1.17
C GLY A 538 -13.06 6.66 -1.21
N GLY A 539 -12.40 6.62 -2.38
CA GLY A 539 -11.13 7.30 -2.64
C GLY A 539 -11.31 8.71 -3.17
N PHE A 540 -11.34 8.85 -4.49
CA PHE A 540 -11.76 10.08 -5.16
C PHE A 540 -13.29 10.13 -5.18
N TRP A 541 -13.86 11.25 -4.72
CA TRP A 541 -15.30 11.44 -4.71
C TRP A 541 -15.72 12.46 -5.78
N ASP A 542 -16.85 12.18 -6.41
CA ASP A 542 -17.54 13.04 -7.36
C ASP A 542 -19.03 12.90 -7.05
N PHE A 543 -19.62 13.95 -6.49
CA PHE A 543 -20.96 13.87 -5.94
C PHE A 543 -21.80 15.10 -6.28
N THR A 544 -23.10 14.86 -6.28
CA THR A 544 -24.13 15.90 -6.16
C THR A 544 -24.78 15.73 -4.79
N ALA A 545 -25.42 16.77 -4.24
CA ALA A 545 -26.23 16.62 -3.04
C ALA A 545 -27.49 15.79 -3.34
N ASP A 546 -27.32 14.46 -3.38
CA ASP A 546 -28.33 13.45 -3.70
C ASP A 546 -28.62 12.51 -2.52
N LEU A 547 -28.06 12.80 -1.33
CA LEU A 547 -28.21 12.03 -0.09
C LEU A 547 -27.73 10.57 -0.18
N THR A 548 -26.82 10.26 -1.10
CA THR A 548 -26.28 8.90 -1.29
C THR A 548 -25.54 8.35 -0.06
N PHE A 549 -24.99 9.21 0.79
CA PHE A 549 -24.42 8.85 2.09
C PHE A 549 -25.13 9.58 3.23
N LYS A 550 -25.27 8.91 4.38
CA LYS A 550 -25.85 9.48 5.61
C LYS A 550 -24.83 10.38 6.34
N ASP A 551 -24.35 11.40 5.65
CA ASP A 551 -23.41 12.39 6.16
C ASP A 551 -23.92 13.81 5.82
N THR A 552 -23.76 14.76 6.75
CA THR A 552 -24.23 16.15 6.61
C THR A 552 -23.57 16.89 5.44
N ALA A 553 -22.42 16.40 4.95
CA ALA A 553 -21.79 16.87 3.71
C ALA A 553 -22.66 16.68 2.46
N TYR A 554 -23.59 15.73 2.46
CA TYR A 554 -24.46 15.38 1.31
C TYR A 554 -25.84 16.05 1.36
N THR A 555 -26.06 16.96 2.31
CA THR A 555 -27.29 17.79 2.38
C THR A 555 -27.06 19.17 1.76
N ASN A 556 -28.13 19.90 1.49
CA ASN A 556 -28.07 21.30 1.05
C ASN A 556 -28.04 22.31 2.21
N GLU A 557 -27.94 21.83 3.45
CA GLU A 557 -27.98 22.64 4.66
C GLU A 557 -26.65 23.35 4.92
N PHE A 558 -26.70 24.34 5.81
CA PHE A 558 -25.53 25.04 6.32
C PHE A 558 -24.61 24.09 7.09
N LEU A 559 -23.31 24.17 6.82
CA LEU A 559 -22.27 23.52 7.62
C LEU A 559 -21.33 24.58 8.20
N GLY A 560 -21.28 24.65 9.53
CA GLY A 560 -20.36 25.53 10.24
C GLY A 560 -18.90 25.09 10.14
N ALA A 561 -17.98 25.90 10.66
CA ALA A 561 -16.55 25.61 10.64
C ALA A 561 -16.21 24.27 11.34
N HIS A 562 -15.60 23.35 10.61
CA HIS A 562 -15.14 22.05 11.10
C HIS A 562 -13.86 21.56 10.40
N THR A 563 -13.21 20.55 10.98
CA THR A 563 -12.16 19.73 10.36
C THR A 563 -12.72 18.34 10.06
N ASP A 564 -12.39 17.77 8.92
CA ASP A 564 -12.89 16.46 8.51
C ASP A 564 -12.13 15.30 9.15
N ASN A 565 -12.83 14.17 9.24
CA ASN A 565 -12.33 12.88 9.69
C ASN A 565 -11.73 12.87 11.11
N THR A 566 -12.31 13.62 12.04
CA THR A 566 -11.80 13.65 13.44
C THR A 566 -11.93 12.30 14.14
N TYR A 567 -12.75 11.39 13.61
CA TYR A 567 -12.94 10.01 14.03
C TYR A 567 -11.87 9.03 13.54
N PHE A 568 -10.98 9.39 12.61
CA PHE A 568 -9.83 8.53 12.31
C PHE A 568 -8.74 8.68 13.37
N THR A 569 -8.03 7.58 13.69
CA THR A 569 -6.79 7.65 14.47
C THR A 569 -5.80 8.63 13.83
N ASP A 570 -5.68 8.56 12.50
CA ASP A 570 -4.89 9.45 11.64
C ASP A 570 -5.84 10.17 10.65
N PRO A 571 -6.31 11.39 10.96
CA PRO A 571 -7.14 12.21 10.07
C PRO A 571 -6.39 12.61 8.80
N ALA A 572 -7.10 12.74 7.68
CA ALA A 572 -6.50 13.25 6.45
C ALA A 572 -5.89 14.65 6.66
N ARG A 573 -4.70 14.87 6.07
CA ARG A 573 -3.97 16.14 6.23
C ARG A 573 -4.41 17.19 5.24
N LEU A 574 -4.60 16.81 3.98
CA LEU A 574 -5.12 17.70 2.96
C LEU A 574 -6.48 17.23 2.46
N GLN A 575 -7.31 18.20 2.11
CA GLN A 575 -8.57 17.99 1.43
C GLN A 575 -8.68 18.99 0.30
N LEU A 576 -9.12 18.53 -0.87
CA LEU A 576 -9.32 19.35 -2.05
C LEU A 576 -10.79 19.30 -2.46
N PHE A 577 -11.37 20.47 -2.73
CA PHE A 577 -12.69 20.66 -3.35
C PHE A 577 -12.53 21.28 -4.74
N HIS A 578 -13.15 20.71 -5.76
CA HIS A 578 -13.28 21.31 -7.08
C HIS A 578 -14.75 21.39 -7.48
N LEU A 579 -15.21 22.61 -7.78
CA LEU A 579 -16.55 22.84 -8.30
C LEU A 579 -16.58 22.52 -9.79
N LEU A 580 -17.42 21.55 -10.18
CA LEU A 580 -17.64 21.21 -11.59
C LEU A 580 -18.82 21.97 -12.19
N SER A 581 -19.91 22.13 -11.43
CA SER A 581 -21.07 22.91 -11.86
C SER A 581 -21.94 23.32 -10.68
N HIS A 582 -22.53 24.52 -10.74
CA HIS A 582 -23.63 24.94 -9.88
C HIS A 582 -24.68 25.63 -10.75
N THR A 583 -25.79 24.93 -11.02
CA THR A 583 -26.84 25.40 -11.93
C THR A 583 -28.18 25.49 -11.22
N GLU A 584 -29.07 26.36 -11.69
CA GLU A 584 -30.46 26.44 -11.22
C GLU A 584 -30.58 26.75 -9.72
N GLY A 585 -29.64 27.52 -9.15
CA GLY A 585 -29.68 27.90 -7.73
C GLY A 585 -28.60 28.90 -7.31
N SER A 586 -28.56 29.18 -6.02
CA SER A 586 -27.68 30.18 -5.37
C SER A 586 -27.08 29.63 -4.06
N GLY A 587 -26.28 30.44 -3.37
CA GLY A 587 -25.56 30.03 -2.16
C GLY A 587 -24.32 29.17 -2.43
N GLY A 588 -23.94 28.33 -1.47
CA GLY A 588 -22.84 27.37 -1.59
C GLY A 588 -21.44 28.00 -1.51
N GLU A 589 -21.34 29.17 -0.89
CA GLU A 589 -20.07 29.78 -0.50
C GLU A 589 -19.34 28.86 0.48
N ASN A 590 -18.03 28.71 0.27
CA ASN A 590 -17.15 27.94 1.12
C ASN A 590 -16.68 28.84 2.26
N LEU A 591 -16.70 28.29 3.46
CA LEU A 591 -16.14 28.89 4.66
C LEU A 591 -14.73 28.39 4.88
N LEU A 592 -13.82 29.27 5.27
CA LEU A 592 -12.48 28.95 5.77
C LEU A 592 -12.21 29.73 7.06
N VAL A 593 -11.59 29.07 8.03
CA VAL A 593 -11.11 29.70 9.28
C VAL A 593 -9.75 29.12 9.63
N ASP A 594 -8.76 29.98 9.89
CA ASP A 594 -7.48 29.51 10.42
C ASP A 594 -7.63 29.16 11.92
N GLY A 595 -7.79 27.87 12.20
CA GLY A 595 -7.92 27.36 13.56
C GLY A 595 -6.65 27.58 14.38
N PHE A 596 -5.47 27.62 13.77
CA PHE A 596 -4.23 27.90 14.50
C PHE A 596 -4.20 29.36 14.97
N ALA A 597 -4.63 30.30 14.14
CA ALA A 597 -4.78 31.70 14.55
C ALA A 597 -5.80 31.87 15.69
N ALA A 598 -6.95 31.18 15.58
CA ALA A 598 -7.97 31.19 16.63
C ALA A 598 -7.46 30.59 17.94
N ALA A 599 -6.71 29.49 17.88
CA ALA A 599 -6.14 28.85 19.07
C ALA A 599 -5.05 29.71 19.72
N ALA A 600 -4.24 30.41 18.91
CA ALA A 600 -3.27 31.39 19.41
C ALA A 600 -3.94 32.56 20.13
N GLN A 601 -5.04 33.09 19.58
CA GLN A 601 -5.85 34.11 20.26
C GLN A 601 -6.46 33.58 21.55
N LEU A 602 -7.05 32.38 21.54
CA LEU A 602 -7.60 31.76 22.75
C LEU A 602 -6.54 31.63 23.84
N ARG A 603 -5.31 31.25 23.49
CA ARG A 603 -4.19 31.15 24.43
C ARG A 603 -3.86 32.50 25.06
N LEU A 604 -3.94 33.59 24.30
CA LEU A 604 -3.68 34.95 24.80
C LEU A 604 -4.83 35.46 25.67
N GLU A 605 -6.08 35.21 25.26
CA GLU A 605 -7.27 35.69 25.95
C GLU A 605 -7.59 34.90 27.22
N ASN A 606 -7.40 33.58 27.18
CA ASN A 606 -7.65 32.69 28.30
C ASN A 606 -6.79 31.41 28.22
N PRO A 607 -5.60 31.41 28.84
CA PRO A 607 -4.69 30.26 28.86
C PRO A 607 -5.31 28.99 29.47
N GLU A 608 -6.22 29.13 30.43
CA GLU A 608 -6.90 27.98 31.05
C GLU A 608 -7.85 27.30 30.06
N HIS A 609 -8.63 28.07 29.30
CA HIS A 609 -9.48 27.53 28.23
C HIS A 609 -8.65 26.82 27.16
N TYR A 610 -7.52 27.42 26.76
CA TYR A 610 -6.59 26.76 25.84
C TYR A 610 -6.07 25.42 26.42
N ALA A 611 -5.66 25.41 27.68
CA ALA A 611 -5.20 24.19 28.36
C ALA A 611 -6.30 23.12 28.47
N GLN A 612 -7.58 23.50 28.64
CA GLN A 612 -8.69 22.53 28.61
C GLN A 612 -8.78 21.83 27.25
N LEU A 613 -8.63 22.56 26.14
CA LEU A 613 -8.71 21.99 24.79
C LEU A 613 -7.48 21.16 24.39
N VAL A 614 -6.34 21.38 25.06
CA VAL A 614 -5.12 20.55 24.93
C VAL A 614 -5.21 19.26 25.74
N ASN A 615 -5.69 19.35 26.98
CA ASN A 615 -5.57 18.24 27.94
C ASN A 615 -6.78 17.29 27.94
N GLN A 616 -7.98 17.81 27.65
CA GLN A 616 -9.22 17.03 27.72
C GLN A 616 -9.51 16.28 26.43
N ARG A 617 -9.25 14.97 26.45
CA ARG A 617 -9.51 14.07 25.32
C ARG A 617 -11.00 13.84 25.11
N GLN A 618 -11.47 13.94 23.88
CA GLN A 618 -12.83 13.70 23.44
C GLN A 618 -12.95 12.38 22.67
N PRO A 619 -14.07 11.66 22.80
CA PRO A 619 -14.41 10.58 21.89
C PRO A 619 -14.95 11.17 20.57
N PHE A 620 -14.50 10.59 19.46
CA PHE A 620 -14.97 10.91 18.11
C PHE A 620 -15.43 9.63 17.42
N HIS A 621 -16.42 9.72 16.53
CA HIS A 621 -16.93 8.59 15.78
C HIS A 621 -17.49 8.98 14.41
N ALA A 622 -17.51 8.01 13.49
CA ALA A 622 -18.38 8.00 12.33
C ALA A 622 -19.21 6.71 12.38
N SER A 623 -20.52 6.82 12.56
CA SER A 623 -21.41 5.67 12.73
C SER A 623 -22.76 5.84 12.04
N GLY A 624 -22.80 6.59 10.93
CA GLY A 624 -24.03 6.86 10.17
C GLY A 624 -24.50 5.70 9.29
N ASN A 625 -23.56 4.88 8.79
CA ASN A 625 -23.86 3.73 7.92
C ASN A 625 -24.01 2.45 8.76
N GLU A 626 -24.93 1.56 8.38
CA GLU A 626 -25.28 0.36 9.15
C GLU A 626 -24.10 -0.62 9.37
N ASP A 627 -23.15 -0.62 8.42
CA ASP A 627 -21.98 -1.50 8.40
C ASP A 627 -20.69 -0.83 8.91
N THR A 628 -20.75 0.46 9.28
CA THR A 628 -19.57 1.26 9.58
C THR A 628 -19.70 1.96 10.94
N CYS A 629 -18.75 1.67 11.84
CA CYS A 629 -18.57 2.42 13.09
C CYS A 629 -17.08 2.61 13.32
N ILE A 630 -16.57 3.79 12.97
CA ILE A 630 -15.14 4.13 13.04
C ILE A 630 -14.92 5.02 14.26
N GLN A 631 -13.88 4.73 15.02
CA GLN A 631 -13.44 5.51 16.17
C GLN A 631 -11.90 5.54 16.21
N PRO A 632 -11.29 6.61 16.75
CA PRO A 632 -9.85 6.65 16.95
C PRO A 632 -9.40 5.57 17.95
N SER A 633 -8.15 5.09 17.83
CA SER A 633 -7.57 4.09 18.73
C SER A 633 -7.49 4.55 20.20
N ALA A 634 -7.53 5.86 20.43
CA ALA A 634 -7.70 6.49 21.73
C ALA A 634 -8.46 7.81 21.56
N MET A 635 -9.23 8.22 22.59
CA MET A 635 -9.81 9.57 22.64
C MET A 635 -8.71 10.62 22.42
N ALA A 636 -9.01 11.66 21.64
CA ALA A 636 -8.04 12.67 21.23
C ALA A 636 -8.44 14.06 21.73
N PRO A 637 -7.49 14.94 22.09
CA PRO A 637 -7.82 16.32 22.44
C PRO A 637 -8.25 17.12 21.19
N VAL A 638 -8.83 18.31 21.42
CA VAL A 638 -9.10 19.25 20.32
C VAL A 638 -7.78 19.80 19.78
N PHE A 639 -6.83 20.13 20.65
CA PHE A 639 -5.50 20.60 20.30
C PHE A 639 -4.45 19.52 20.56
N SER A 640 -3.93 18.92 19.49
CA SER A 640 -2.90 17.89 19.60
C SER A 640 -1.50 18.51 19.63
N MET A 641 -0.70 18.09 20.60
CA MET A 641 0.64 18.62 20.88
C MET A 641 1.72 17.63 20.47
N HIS A 642 2.77 18.12 19.81
CA HIS A 642 3.95 17.31 19.51
C HIS A 642 4.77 17.11 20.78
N SER A 643 5.06 15.87 21.16
CA SER A 643 5.68 15.51 22.44
C SER A 643 7.02 16.22 22.68
N ASP A 644 7.89 16.24 21.68
CA ASP A 644 9.26 16.73 21.85
C ASP A 644 9.36 18.25 21.72
N LEU A 645 8.41 18.85 21.01
CA LEU A 645 8.44 20.24 20.58
C LEU A 645 7.49 21.12 21.41
N ASN A 646 6.63 20.48 22.21
CA ASN A 646 5.56 21.08 23.00
C ASN A 646 4.74 22.14 22.24
N THR A 647 4.53 21.89 20.94
CA THR A 647 3.81 22.79 20.01
C THR A 647 2.56 22.08 19.50
N MET A 648 1.50 22.85 19.30
CA MET A 648 0.28 22.36 18.65
C MET A 648 0.52 22.10 17.17
N TYR A 649 0.14 20.91 16.68
CA TYR A 649 0.34 20.50 15.28
C TYR A 649 -0.95 20.06 14.56
N GLN A 650 -2.05 19.82 15.29
CA GLN A 650 -3.33 19.42 14.72
C GLN A 650 -4.50 19.92 15.58
N ILE A 651 -5.56 20.35 14.90
CA ILE A 651 -6.88 20.61 15.47
C ILE A 651 -7.85 19.47 15.09
N ARG A 652 -8.66 19.03 16.05
CA ARG A 652 -9.82 18.17 15.84
C ARG A 652 -11.07 18.89 16.31
N TRP A 653 -11.76 19.53 15.38
CA TRP A 653 -12.95 20.30 15.66
C TRP A 653 -14.06 19.92 14.69
N ASN A 654 -14.88 18.94 15.06
CA ASN A 654 -16.10 18.63 14.34
C ASN A 654 -17.18 18.25 15.36
N ASN A 655 -18.25 19.05 15.39
CA ASN A 655 -19.33 18.83 16.34
C ASN A 655 -20.15 17.58 16.00
N TYR A 656 -20.26 17.24 14.72
CA TYR A 656 -21.03 16.10 14.22
C TYR A 656 -20.32 14.77 14.48
N ASP A 657 -18.99 14.78 14.53
CA ASP A 657 -18.18 13.59 14.81
C ASP A 657 -18.03 13.31 16.31
N ARG A 658 -18.37 14.24 17.20
CA ARG A 658 -18.06 14.14 18.64
C ARG A 658 -19.10 13.30 19.38
N ALA A 659 -18.65 12.22 20.01
CA ALA A 659 -19.51 11.35 20.82
C ALA A 659 -19.76 11.95 22.23
N PRO A 660 -20.84 11.51 22.91
CA PRO A 660 -21.04 11.80 24.33
C PRO A 660 -19.91 11.21 25.17
N LYS A 661 -19.25 12.05 25.98
CA LYS A 661 -18.19 11.61 26.90
C LYS A 661 -18.76 11.31 28.29
N SER A 662 -18.53 10.08 28.78
CA SER A 662 -19.11 9.59 30.03
C SER A 662 -18.19 9.69 31.25
N ASN A 663 -16.88 9.79 31.06
CA ASN A 663 -15.88 9.83 32.13
C ASN A 663 -15.48 11.27 32.50
N TRP A 664 -16.46 12.09 32.89
CA TRP A 664 -16.24 13.45 33.40
C TRP A 664 -17.11 13.73 34.63
N SER A 665 -16.58 14.49 35.58
CA SER A 665 -17.37 15.20 36.58
C SER A 665 -18.15 16.38 35.97
N ALA A 666 -19.20 16.85 36.64
CA ALA A 666 -19.99 18.00 36.18
C ALA A 666 -19.15 19.30 36.07
N SER A 667 -18.14 19.45 36.93
CA SER A 667 -17.20 20.57 36.87
C SER A 667 -16.33 20.51 35.61
N GLU A 668 -15.76 19.34 35.30
CA GLU A 668 -14.95 19.14 34.08
C GLU A 668 -15.77 19.36 32.80
N GLN A 669 -17.02 18.89 32.78
CA GLN A 669 -17.95 19.19 31.67
C GLN A 669 -18.11 20.71 31.51
N THR A 670 -18.42 21.42 32.59
CA THR A 670 -18.65 22.87 32.56
C THR A 670 -17.41 23.63 32.07
N MET A 671 -16.23 23.30 32.59
CA MET A 671 -14.97 23.93 32.18
C MET A 671 -14.69 23.69 30.69
N TRP A 672 -14.84 22.45 30.23
CA TRP A 672 -14.60 22.11 28.84
C TRP A 672 -15.59 22.80 27.89
N TYR A 673 -16.89 22.82 28.21
CA TYR A 673 -17.88 23.50 27.38
C TYR A 673 -17.70 25.01 27.37
N SER A 674 -17.23 25.63 28.46
CA SER A 674 -16.86 27.05 28.47
C SER A 674 -15.64 27.34 27.58
N ALA A 675 -14.62 26.48 27.61
CA ALA A 675 -13.48 26.57 26.71
C ALA A 675 -13.89 26.39 25.24
N ALA A 676 -14.73 25.39 24.95
CA ALA A 676 -15.26 25.12 23.62
C ALA A 676 -16.10 26.28 23.08
N ARG A 677 -16.95 26.91 23.91
CA ARG A 677 -17.71 28.12 23.53
C ARG A 677 -16.77 29.28 23.19
N HIS A 678 -15.79 29.57 24.06
CA HIS A 678 -14.84 30.65 23.82
C HIS A 678 -14.07 30.45 22.51
N TYR A 679 -13.57 29.24 22.26
CA TYR A 679 -12.89 28.94 21.01
C TYR A 679 -13.80 29.08 19.78
N ASN A 680 -15.05 28.61 19.89
CA ASN A 680 -16.05 28.76 18.83
C ASN A 680 -16.37 30.22 18.51
N ASP A 681 -16.45 31.10 19.52
CA ASP A 681 -16.72 32.52 19.33
C ASP A 681 -15.56 33.21 18.59
N ILE A 682 -14.32 32.85 18.92
CA ILE A 682 -13.13 33.30 18.19
C ILE A 682 -13.16 32.82 16.74
N LEU A 683 -13.48 31.54 16.50
CA LEU A 683 -13.59 30.98 15.15
C LEU A 683 -14.61 31.77 14.31
N LYS A 684 -15.80 32.02 14.87
CA LYS A 684 -16.87 32.80 14.20
C LYS A 684 -16.43 34.22 13.84
N SER A 685 -15.64 34.86 14.69
CA SER A 685 -15.12 36.21 14.41
C SER A 685 -14.09 36.26 13.27
N ARG A 686 -13.60 35.09 12.81
CA ARG A 686 -12.49 34.94 11.85
C ARG A 686 -12.92 34.25 10.55
N GLU A 687 -14.21 34.10 10.32
CA GLU A 687 -14.75 33.44 9.14
C GLU A 687 -14.43 34.17 7.84
N MET A 688 -13.84 33.45 6.89
CA MET A 688 -13.61 33.91 5.52
C MET A 688 -14.54 33.16 4.58
N TRP A 689 -15.39 33.90 3.87
CA TRP A 689 -16.37 33.35 2.95
C TRP A 689 -15.95 33.58 1.51
N THR A 690 -15.91 32.51 0.71
CA THR A 690 -15.44 32.54 -0.67
C THR A 690 -16.26 31.64 -1.60
N LYS A 691 -16.54 32.11 -2.81
CA LYS A 691 -17.33 31.38 -3.79
C LYS A 691 -16.45 30.77 -4.86
N LEU A 692 -16.44 29.44 -4.94
CA LEU A 692 -15.76 28.73 -6.03
C LEU A 692 -16.52 28.94 -7.34
N GLN A 693 -15.76 29.04 -8.43
CA GLN A 693 -16.28 29.02 -9.79
C GLN A 693 -15.95 27.67 -10.44
N PRO A 694 -16.76 27.21 -11.40
CA PRO A 694 -16.41 26.03 -12.19
C PRO A 694 -15.00 26.16 -12.79
N GLY A 695 -14.15 25.16 -12.56
CA GLY A 695 -12.75 25.18 -13.00
C GLY A 695 -11.75 25.76 -11.99
N SER A 696 -12.22 26.15 -10.79
CA SER A 696 -11.36 26.48 -9.65
C SER A 696 -11.43 25.40 -8.59
N ALA A 697 -10.27 24.91 -8.15
CA ALA A 697 -10.14 24.02 -7.01
C ALA A 697 -9.61 24.78 -5.78
N LEU A 698 -9.97 24.32 -4.59
CA LEU A 698 -9.49 24.79 -3.30
C LEU A 698 -8.92 23.60 -2.55
N ILE A 699 -7.65 23.68 -2.17
CA ILE A 699 -7.01 22.72 -1.27
C ILE A 699 -6.63 23.40 0.04
N PHE A 700 -6.77 22.69 1.15
CA PHE A 700 -6.42 23.20 2.45
C PHE A 700 -5.88 22.11 3.38
N ASP A 701 -5.14 22.58 4.37
CA ASP A 701 -4.58 21.82 5.47
C ASP A 701 -5.68 21.53 6.50
N ASN A 702 -6.32 20.37 6.39
CA ASN A 702 -7.42 19.93 7.23
C ASN A 702 -7.01 19.72 8.72
N TRP A 703 -5.71 19.71 9.04
CA TRP A 703 -5.26 19.72 10.45
C TRP A 703 -5.22 21.12 11.06
N ARG A 704 -5.37 22.18 10.24
CA ARG A 704 -5.27 23.59 10.64
C ARG A 704 -6.51 24.39 10.29
N MET A 705 -6.89 24.34 9.01
CA MET A 705 -8.00 25.10 8.47
C MET A 705 -9.29 24.38 8.78
N LEU A 706 -10.16 25.08 9.50
CA LEU A 706 -11.57 24.69 9.55
C LEU A 706 -12.23 25.18 8.29
N HIS A 707 -13.20 24.42 7.82
CA HIS A 707 -13.96 24.75 6.63
C HIS A 707 -15.46 24.49 6.84
N GLY A 708 -16.27 24.98 5.92
CA GLY A 708 -17.71 24.85 5.99
C GLY A 708 -18.37 25.35 4.71
N ARG A 709 -19.68 25.51 4.74
CA ARG A 709 -20.48 25.86 3.57
C ARG A 709 -21.76 26.59 3.97
N SER A 710 -22.13 27.63 3.22
CA SER A 710 -23.45 28.24 3.30
C SER A 710 -24.51 27.33 2.68
N GLU A 711 -25.75 27.43 3.15
CA GLU A 711 -26.87 26.72 2.50
C GLU A 711 -26.92 27.05 1.00
N PHE A 712 -27.45 26.11 0.21
CA PHE A 712 -27.55 26.32 -1.23
C PHE A 712 -28.79 25.69 -1.85
N THR A 713 -29.13 26.18 -3.03
CA THR A 713 -30.22 25.66 -3.87
C THR A 713 -29.68 25.21 -5.23
N GLY A 714 -30.50 24.50 -6.00
CA GLY A 714 -30.12 24.03 -7.33
C GLY A 714 -29.22 22.80 -7.34
N LYS A 715 -28.67 22.48 -8.52
CA LYS A 715 -27.80 21.32 -8.74
C LYS A 715 -26.34 21.75 -8.61
N ARG A 716 -25.64 21.22 -7.60
CA ARG A 716 -24.23 21.50 -7.33
C ARG A 716 -23.43 20.20 -7.38
N ARG A 717 -22.50 20.09 -8.33
CA ARG A 717 -21.61 18.93 -8.50
C ARG A 717 -20.19 19.31 -8.12
N MET A 718 -19.62 18.57 -7.17
CA MET A 718 -18.29 18.76 -6.63
C MET A 718 -17.49 17.47 -6.75
N CYS A 719 -16.19 17.59 -6.93
CA CYS A 719 -15.29 16.45 -6.83
C CYS A 719 -14.04 16.79 -6.01
N GLY A 720 -13.31 15.76 -5.60
CA GLY A 720 -12.13 15.93 -4.78
C GLY A 720 -11.69 14.67 -4.05
N GLY A 721 -10.79 14.86 -3.10
CA GLY A 721 -10.15 13.76 -2.40
C GLY A 721 -9.29 14.23 -1.23
N TYR A 722 -8.73 13.24 -0.53
CA TYR A 722 -7.93 13.42 0.66
C TYR A 722 -6.48 12.97 0.42
N VAL A 723 -5.52 13.62 1.08
CA VAL A 723 -4.11 13.20 1.10
C VAL A 723 -3.64 13.00 2.55
N ASN A 724 -2.86 11.95 2.78
CA ASN A 724 -2.27 11.65 4.07
C ASN A 724 -1.20 12.67 4.49
N ASN A 725 -0.96 12.77 5.80
CA ASN A 725 0.09 13.64 6.34
C ASN A 725 1.47 13.27 5.82
N ASP A 726 1.87 12.01 6.01
CA ASP A 726 3.25 11.60 5.80
C ASP A 726 3.71 11.77 4.34
N ASP A 727 2.81 11.48 3.41
CA ASP A 727 3.07 11.62 1.97
C ASP A 727 3.17 13.07 1.54
N TYR A 728 2.25 13.93 2.00
CA TYR A 728 2.31 15.37 1.74
C TYR A 728 3.60 16.00 2.31
N ILE A 729 3.90 15.73 3.58
CA ILE A 729 5.07 16.28 4.25
C ILE A 729 6.36 15.76 3.60
N SER A 730 6.41 14.48 3.22
CA SER A 730 7.51 13.92 2.46
C SER A 730 7.72 14.65 1.12
N ARG A 731 6.65 14.83 0.34
CA ARG A 731 6.70 15.54 -0.95
C ARG A 731 7.18 16.98 -0.78
N LEU A 732 6.62 17.73 0.17
CA LEU A 732 7.01 19.11 0.45
C LEU A 732 8.48 19.22 0.89
N ARG A 733 8.95 18.36 1.80
CA ARG A 733 10.35 18.34 2.25
C ARG A 733 11.31 18.06 1.10
N LEU A 734 11.00 17.08 0.26
CA LEU A 734 11.84 16.71 -0.88
C LEU A 734 11.91 17.83 -1.93
N LEU A 735 10.79 18.49 -2.21
CA LEU A 735 10.76 19.62 -3.13
C LEU A 735 11.51 20.84 -2.58
N LYS A 736 11.38 21.13 -1.28
CA LYS A 736 11.98 22.31 -0.65
C LYS A 736 13.48 22.17 -0.42
N PHE A 737 13.91 21.04 0.14
CA PHE A 737 15.27 20.86 0.65
C PHE A 737 16.12 19.92 -0.22
N GLY A 738 15.50 19.16 -1.11
CA GLY A 738 16.15 18.10 -1.85
C GLY A 738 16.46 16.88 -0.98
N ARG A 739 16.65 15.73 -1.64
CA ARG A 739 16.83 14.43 -0.97
C ARG A 739 17.99 14.42 0.04
N LYS A 740 19.15 14.99 -0.32
CA LYS A 740 20.35 14.95 0.53
C LYS A 740 20.09 15.61 1.89
N ALA A 741 19.62 16.85 1.90
CA ALA A 741 19.36 17.58 3.14
C ALA A 741 18.28 16.92 4.01
N VAL A 742 17.25 16.33 3.41
CA VAL A 742 16.22 15.58 4.13
C VAL A 742 16.81 14.35 4.83
N LEU A 743 17.62 13.56 4.13
CA LEU A 743 18.28 12.39 4.71
C LEU A 743 19.29 12.76 5.80
N ASP A 744 20.05 13.85 5.60
CA ASP A 744 21.03 14.37 6.56
C ASP A 744 20.38 14.92 7.84
N ASN A 745 19.05 15.09 7.90
CA ASN A 745 18.32 15.63 9.07
C ASN A 745 17.26 14.67 9.65
N LEU A 746 17.27 13.38 9.29
CA LEU A 746 16.32 12.41 9.85
C LEU A 746 16.50 12.26 11.37
N GLY A 747 15.43 12.47 12.13
CA GLY A 747 15.46 12.44 13.60
C GLY A 747 16.04 13.69 14.25
N ASN A 748 16.43 14.71 13.47
CA ASN A 748 16.90 15.98 14.00
C ASN A 748 15.72 16.85 14.45
N VAL A 749 15.32 16.77 15.72
CA VAL A 749 14.20 17.55 16.27
C VAL A 749 14.48 19.04 16.51
N ARG A 750 15.57 19.60 15.93
CA ARG A 750 15.90 21.03 16.09
C ARG A 750 14.79 21.95 15.60
N ASN A 751 14.49 22.94 16.44
CA ASN A 751 13.40 23.87 16.26
C ASN A 751 13.76 25.07 15.36
N GLN A 752 14.09 24.85 14.07
CA GLN A 752 14.47 25.90 13.12
C GLN A 752 13.83 25.70 11.74
N SER A 753 13.36 26.77 11.09
CA SER A 753 12.63 26.69 9.81
C SER A 753 13.44 26.14 8.62
N ASN A 754 14.77 26.16 8.72
CA ASN A 754 15.68 25.57 7.73
C ASN A 754 15.94 24.06 7.96
N ASN A 755 15.42 23.49 9.04
CA ASN A 755 15.50 22.06 9.31
C ASN A 755 14.32 21.32 8.65
N PRO A 756 14.54 20.30 7.81
CA PRO A 756 13.46 19.49 7.24
C PRO A 756 12.47 18.92 8.28
N TYR A 757 12.93 18.62 9.50
CA TYR A 757 12.07 18.13 10.58
C TYR A 757 11.09 19.17 11.11
N TRP A 758 11.32 20.47 10.87
CA TRP A 758 10.39 21.54 11.22
C TRP A 758 8.98 21.33 10.64
N TYR A 759 8.91 20.61 9.51
CA TYR A 759 7.69 20.34 8.79
C TYR A 759 6.95 19.16 9.42
N ILE A 760 6.31 19.38 10.57
CA ILE A 760 5.46 18.42 11.30
C ILE A 760 3.96 18.63 11.08
#